data_AF-A0AA96EJN1-F1
#
_entry.id   AF-A0AA96EJN1-F1
#
_cell.length_a   1.000
_cell.length_b   1.000
_cell.length_c   1.000
_cell.angle_alpha   90.00
_cell.angle_beta   90.00
_cell.angle_gamma   90.00
#
_symmetry.space_group_name_H-M   'P 1'
#
loop_
_entity.id
_entity.type
_entity.pdbx_description
1 polymer ?
#
loop_
_entity_poly.entity_id
_entity_poly.type
_entity_poly.pdbx_seq_one_letter_code
_entity_poly.pdbx_strand_id
1 'polypeptide(L)'
;MDPASAIHVSGAGMGGIEAGDAGMAPLGDFPFQFVGKYRLSLQVTPNRQYLAGDKGSPALSFTTEPGKAVVLALYAVPSAGERDQGVILQVTHDAVPIPGGFIGVPGVADAVYALTTVDYRNATVFGMQMPAQGGIRLRHRKADRYLMGVMSRSGMTLWLPPQGFFDEQPWQLDPIQLWNHQTMENADLRYVRGLKQLCRKGLSFAGAHLLQADFAGAKLNDCNFRGAHCEATGFIGADLGGADFTGANVARAQFSGVQAVEAKFPHVRFTKESFDPRYGSPSFEKATLSSAIFDGCDLSGAKFVGAKLDKASLQNAKLRGTDLGKADLAEARLDGADAGGAIFAKSSMTSAKLAKASLAGANFREAVLTRACFEDAKFALPASIDKKADFTSAVLYEIDFCGCDLRYATIPVRPEFHKDPAAKPGDGTRRALFRRAHLPLAVIGETNWRMLDLTEAVIDGRPRTMKNFCAEYTIFPDDFALPEQMDLTGANFSFARMVRIKLHNAISDVGPNFTEADLRRAELPGAFLDEAIFSRAILHGVNLSNASLSYAKFDSARLDSITDKEGGSTLSIRANLSYAVLVNADFSRAYLDKGTESTHGANLGGVRFYGNNATVTEATLNGADFSGAYLGGLNFSGAKAMDSVIFAMACLVNCKFNGVYMRQAQLNGACLLGADFTEAKLDGASMAKALIADTPPSGVENRLTVIGVGGGLTLQYGRTQISSKATSRETTCPSGVNGPCEEAQWQRVTGPKEWVYQSRGA
;
A
#
# COMPACT_ATOMS: atom_id res chain seq x y z
N MET A 1 -39.00 1.43 -13.56
CA MET A 1 -39.70 1.95 -14.75
C MET A 1 -38.71 2.85 -15.48
N ASP A 2 -38.58 2.66 -16.80
CA ASP A 2 -37.59 3.29 -17.67
C ASP A 2 -37.83 4.81 -17.80
N PRO A 3 -36.81 5.71 -17.74
CA PRO A 3 -37.02 7.17 -17.76
C PRO A 3 -37.27 7.77 -19.16
N ALA A 4 -37.49 6.96 -20.19
CA ALA A 4 -37.36 7.39 -21.59
C ALA A 4 -38.63 7.92 -22.29
N SER A 5 -39.67 8.36 -21.59
CA SER A 5 -40.90 8.86 -22.23
C SER A 5 -41.35 10.23 -21.73
N ALA A 6 -40.45 11.21 -21.76
CA ALA A 6 -40.82 12.63 -21.75
C ALA A 6 -40.75 13.16 -23.19
N ILE A 7 -41.90 13.24 -23.86
CA ILE A 7 -42.01 13.95 -25.14
C ILE A 7 -42.27 15.43 -24.83
N HIS A 8 -41.28 16.27 -25.09
CA HIS A 8 -41.40 17.73 -25.09
C HIS A 8 -42.01 18.17 -26.43
N VAL A 9 -43.09 18.95 -26.40
CA VAL A 9 -43.56 19.72 -27.56
C VAL A 9 -43.39 21.21 -27.22
N SER A 10 -42.32 21.83 -27.73
CA SER A 10 -42.17 23.29 -27.75
C SER A 10 -42.83 23.83 -29.01
N GLY A 11 -44.00 24.45 -28.86
CA GLY A 11 -44.62 25.25 -29.92
C GLY A 11 -43.93 26.61 -30.02
N ALA A 12 -43.01 26.75 -30.96
CA ALA A 12 -42.49 28.04 -31.38
C ALA A 12 -43.45 28.66 -32.41
N GLY A 13 -43.78 29.95 -32.21
CA GLY A 13 -44.25 30.85 -33.26
C GLY A 13 -45.76 31.00 -33.40
N MET A 14 -46.25 32.20 -33.11
CA MET A 14 -47.24 33.01 -33.85
C MET A 14 -47.41 34.29 -33.00
N GLY A 15 -46.98 35.47 -33.43
CA GLY A 15 -47.31 36.09 -34.71
C GLY A 15 -48.74 36.63 -34.57
N GLY A 16 -48.87 37.88 -34.13
CA GLY A 16 -50.17 38.52 -33.93
C GLY A 16 -50.96 38.62 -35.23
N ILE A 17 -52.26 38.37 -35.16
CA ILE A 17 -53.25 38.77 -36.17
C ILE A 17 -54.52 39.22 -35.43
N GLU A 18 -54.92 40.46 -35.67
CA GLU A 18 -56.19 41.06 -35.26
C GLU A 18 -57.37 40.62 -36.15
N ALA A 19 -58.57 40.81 -35.60
CA ALA A 19 -59.94 40.52 -36.03
C ALA A 19 -60.30 40.42 -37.54
N GLY A 20 -61.29 39.56 -37.82
CA GLY A 20 -62.13 39.64 -39.04
C GLY A 20 -63.21 38.55 -39.12
N ASP A 21 -64.48 38.97 -39.17
CA ASP A 21 -65.65 38.13 -39.47
C ASP A 21 -65.54 37.45 -40.86
N ALA A 22 -65.66 36.11 -40.92
CA ALA A 22 -66.30 35.35 -42.01
C ALA A 22 -66.10 33.82 -41.84
N GLY A 23 -67.21 33.08 -41.96
CA GLY A 23 -67.27 31.78 -42.66
C GLY A 23 -66.51 30.58 -42.07
N MET A 24 -67.26 29.60 -41.57
CA MET A 24 -66.78 28.26 -41.21
C MET A 24 -65.92 27.58 -42.31
N ALA A 25 -64.79 27.01 -41.89
CA ALA A 25 -64.13 25.87 -42.54
C ALA A 25 -63.64 24.88 -41.45
N PRO A 26 -63.75 23.56 -41.64
CA PRO A 26 -63.37 22.58 -40.63
C PRO A 26 -61.84 22.47 -40.56
N LEU A 27 -61.26 22.70 -39.37
CA LEU A 27 -59.86 22.35 -39.12
C LEU A 27 -59.75 20.83 -39.03
N GLY A 28 -59.01 20.25 -39.98
CA GLY A 28 -58.85 18.83 -40.21
C GLY A 28 -58.00 18.08 -39.19
N ASP A 29 -57.99 16.75 -39.34
CA ASP A 29 -57.28 15.77 -38.52
C ASP A 29 -55.78 16.08 -38.39
N PHE A 30 -55.31 16.22 -37.15
CA PHE A 30 -53.88 16.23 -36.83
C PHE A 30 -53.41 14.80 -36.49
N PRO A 31 -52.30 14.30 -37.09
CA PRO A 31 -51.83 12.95 -36.86
C PRO A 31 -51.08 12.85 -35.52
N PHE A 32 -51.65 12.14 -34.56
CA PHE A 32 -50.91 11.64 -33.39
C PHE A 32 -50.31 10.26 -33.73
N GLN A 33 -49.01 10.06 -33.50
CA GLN A 33 -48.39 8.74 -33.58
C GLN A 33 -48.65 7.95 -32.28
N PHE A 34 -49.29 6.79 -32.42
CA PHE A 34 -49.83 5.97 -31.33
C PHE A 34 -48.81 4.99 -30.76
N VAL A 35 -48.80 4.84 -29.44
CA VAL A 35 -48.32 3.62 -28.75
C VAL A 35 -49.40 3.18 -27.76
N GLY A 36 -50.24 2.20 -28.15
CA GLY A 36 -51.23 1.53 -27.28
C GLY A 36 -52.69 1.57 -27.78
N LYS A 37 -53.41 0.44 -27.64
CA LYS A 37 -54.80 0.20 -28.13
C LYS A 37 -55.86 1.07 -27.43
N TYR A 38 -56.00 2.35 -27.78
CA TYR A 38 -57.17 3.14 -27.39
C TYR A 38 -57.58 4.12 -28.51
N ARG A 39 -58.89 4.32 -28.67
CA ARG A 39 -59.48 5.24 -29.66
C ARG A 39 -60.10 6.42 -28.90
N LEU A 40 -59.66 7.64 -29.18
CA LEU A 40 -60.24 8.86 -28.60
C LEU A 40 -61.04 9.59 -29.69
N SER A 41 -62.26 10.02 -29.37
CA SER A 41 -63.02 10.94 -30.21
C SER A 41 -63.48 12.11 -29.36
N LEU A 42 -63.17 13.33 -29.81
CA LEU A 42 -63.54 14.57 -29.15
C LEU A 42 -64.52 15.33 -30.06
N GLN A 43 -65.74 15.57 -29.59
CA GLN A 43 -66.69 16.50 -30.23
C GLN A 43 -66.85 17.71 -29.33
N VAL A 44 -66.50 18.89 -29.83
CA VAL A 44 -66.70 20.17 -29.13
C VAL A 44 -67.67 21.01 -29.96
N THR A 45 -68.79 21.41 -29.37
CA THR A 45 -69.70 22.43 -29.91
C THR A 45 -69.61 23.70 -29.05
N PRO A 46 -69.46 24.89 -29.64
CA PRO A 46 -69.34 26.12 -28.87
C PRO A 46 -70.73 26.66 -28.45
N ASN A 47 -70.77 27.25 -27.26
CA ASN A 47 -71.86 28.03 -26.66
C ASN A 47 -73.11 27.29 -26.15
N ARG A 48 -73.04 26.78 -24.90
CA ARG A 48 -74.19 26.78 -23.97
C ARG A 48 -73.75 26.54 -22.52
N GLN A 49 -74.30 27.31 -21.58
CA GLN A 49 -74.17 27.08 -20.14
C GLN A 49 -75.02 25.86 -19.74
N TYR A 50 -74.44 24.90 -19.02
CA TYR A 50 -75.16 23.77 -18.43
C TYR A 50 -75.31 23.97 -16.92
N LEU A 51 -76.55 23.96 -16.43
CA LEU A 51 -76.87 23.88 -15.00
C LEU A 51 -77.17 22.43 -14.62
N ALA A 52 -76.88 22.07 -13.37
CA ALA A 52 -76.90 20.70 -12.85
C ALA A 52 -78.24 19.98 -13.12
N GLY A 53 -78.19 18.89 -13.91
CA GLY A 53 -79.33 17.99 -14.15
C GLY A 53 -79.60 17.60 -15.61
N ASP A 54 -78.94 18.19 -16.59
CA ASP A 54 -79.21 17.90 -18.01
C ASP A 54 -78.61 16.56 -18.49
N LYS A 55 -79.47 15.68 -19.02
CA LYS A 55 -79.07 14.48 -19.77
C LYS A 55 -78.55 14.89 -21.15
N GLY A 56 -77.27 15.21 -21.24
CA GLY A 56 -76.63 15.56 -22.52
C GLY A 56 -75.24 16.20 -22.44
N SER A 57 -74.59 16.22 -21.28
CA SER A 57 -73.23 16.73 -21.14
C SER A 57 -72.22 15.85 -21.90
N PRO A 58 -71.18 16.42 -22.54
CA PRO A 58 -70.12 15.62 -23.15
C PRO A 58 -69.44 14.77 -22.08
N ALA A 59 -69.60 13.46 -22.17
CA ALA A 59 -68.99 12.50 -21.25
C ALA A 59 -67.67 11.99 -21.85
N LEU A 60 -66.56 12.24 -21.16
CA LEU A 60 -65.31 11.52 -21.41
C LEU A 60 -65.35 10.20 -20.64
N SER A 61 -65.50 9.09 -21.36
CA SER A 61 -65.46 7.74 -20.78
C SER A 61 -64.07 7.11 -20.95
N PHE A 62 -63.54 6.54 -19.87
CA PHE A 62 -62.27 5.80 -19.87
C PHE A 62 -62.46 4.41 -19.27
N THR A 63 -61.78 3.40 -19.83
CA THR A 63 -61.70 2.05 -19.28
C THR A 63 -60.26 1.73 -18.92
N THR A 64 -60.02 1.30 -17.68
CA THR A 64 -58.69 0.97 -17.16
C THR A 64 -58.61 -0.50 -16.76
N GLU A 65 -57.42 -1.10 -16.88
CA GLU A 65 -57.18 -2.43 -16.33
C GLU A 65 -57.12 -2.39 -14.79
N PRO A 66 -57.52 -3.47 -14.09
CA PRO A 66 -57.43 -3.55 -12.63
C PRO A 66 -55.99 -3.28 -12.14
N GLY A 67 -55.84 -2.34 -11.20
CA GLY A 67 -54.55 -2.00 -10.57
C GLY A 67 -53.72 -0.93 -11.27
N LYS A 68 -54.27 -0.20 -12.27
CA LYS A 68 -53.60 0.96 -12.89
C LYS A 68 -54.44 2.23 -12.71
N ALA A 69 -53.85 3.26 -12.10
CA ALA A 69 -54.46 4.58 -11.96
C ALA A 69 -54.38 5.37 -13.29
N VAL A 70 -55.45 6.07 -13.66
CA VAL A 70 -55.46 7.07 -14.73
C VAL A 70 -55.60 8.46 -14.11
N VAL A 71 -54.68 9.35 -14.45
CA VAL A 71 -54.67 10.75 -14.01
C VAL A 71 -55.05 11.64 -15.19
N LEU A 72 -56.10 12.44 -15.02
CA LEU A 72 -56.54 13.44 -15.99
C LEU A 72 -56.10 14.83 -15.54
N ALA A 73 -55.23 15.47 -16.34
CA ALA A 73 -54.88 16.87 -16.17
C ALA A 73 -55.75 17.72 -17.12
N LEU A 74 -56.69 18.49 -16.57
CA LEU A 74 -57.46 19.47 -17.32
C LEU A 74 -56.87 20.86 -17.04
N TYR A 75 -56.26 21.47 -18.07
CA TYR A 75 -55.77 22.84 -17.99
C TYR A 75 -56.85 23.79 -18.52
N ALA A 76 -57.48 24.57 -17.64
CA ALA A 76 -58.28 25.71 -18.04
C ALA A 76 -57.34 26.91 -18.16
N VAL A 77 -57.13 27.42 -19.39
CA VAL A 77 -56.43 28.68 -19.63
C VAL A 77 -57.49 29.76 -19.78
N PRO A 78 -57.63 30.71 -18.84
CA PRO A 78 -58.51 31.85 -19.07
C PRO A 78 -57.86 32.74 -20.12
N SER A 79 -58.61 33.10 -21.17
CA SER A 79 -58.21 34.19 -22.07
C SER A 79 -58.15 35.50 -21.27
N ALA A 80 -57.15 36.33 -21.55
CA ALA A 80 -56.95 37.60 -20.87
C ALA A 80 -58.17 38.52 -21.08
N GLY A 81 -59.02 38.65 -20.07
CA GLY A 81 -60.16 39.59 -20.09
C GLY A 81 -61.34 39.22 -19.20
N GLU A 82 -61.56 37.95 -18.89
CA GLU A 82 -62.75 37.53 -18.13
C GLU A 82 -62.36 37.04 -16.73
N ARG A 83 -62.64 37.89 -15.73
CA ARG A 83 -62.66 37.52 -14.31
C ARG A 83 -64.09 37.07 -14.01
N ASP A 84 -64.25 35.90 -13.40
CA ASP A 84 -65.52 35.34 -12.88
C ASP A 84 -66.26 34.28 -13.73
N GLN A 85 -65.56 33.24 -14.21
CA GLN A 85 -66.23 31.97 -14.54
C GLN A 85 -65.52 30.78 -13.90
N GLY A 86 -66.20 30.13 -12.96
CA GLY A 86 -65.78 28.87 -12.36
C GLY A 86 -66.25 27.68 -13.21
N VAL A 87 -65.34 26.75 -13.50
CA VAL A 87 -65.66 25.45 -14.13
C VAL A 87 -66.08 24.47 -13.03
N ILE A 88 -67.31 23.94 -13.09
CA ILE A 88 -67.79 22.89 -12.19
C ILE A 88 -67.61 21.54 -12.87
N LEU A 89 -66.78 20.67 -12.29
CA LEU A 89 -66.61 19.27 -12.73
C LEU A 89 -67.24 18.34 -11.69
N GLN A 90 -68.24 17.57 -12.10
CA GLN A 90 -68.90 16.57 -11.26
C GLN A 90 -68.52 15.16 -11.73
N VAL A 91 -67.99 14.33 -10.83
CA VAL A 91 -67.61 12.94 -11.10
C VAL A 91 -68.58 12.02 -10.35
N THR A 92 -69.34 11.19 -11.07
CA THR A 92 -70.26 10.19 -10.49
C THR A 92 -69.71 8.77 -10.67
N HIS A 93 -69.85 7.92 -9.66
CA HIS A 93 -69.60 6.48 -9.73
C HIS A 93 -70.93 5.74 -9.94
N ASP A 94 -71.06 4.97 -11.01
CA ASP A 94 -72.20 4.06 -11.18
C ASP A 94 -71.93 2.76 -10.41
N ALA A 95 -72.57 2.60 -9.25
CA ALA A 95 -72.70 1.30 -8.58
C ALA A 95 -74.05 0.67 -8.96
N VAL A 96 -74.02 -0.49 -9.62
CA VAL A 96 -75.21 -1.28 -9.94
C VAL A 96 -75.75 -1.92 -8.64
N PRO A 97 -77.05 -1.79 -8.31
CA PRO A 97 -77.63 -2.40 -7.12
C PRO A 97 -77.94 -3.89 -7.35
N ILE A 98 -77.53 -4.76 -6.42
CA ILE A 98 -78.04 -6.14 -6.31
C ILE A 98 -78.78 -6.27 -4.98
N PRO A 99 -80.02 -6.79 -4.94
CA PRO A 99 -80.81 -6.86 -3.72
C PRO A 99 -80.38 -8.04 -2.84
N GLY A 100 -79.82 -7.74 -1.66
CA GLY A 100 -79.66 -8.71 -0.57
C GLY A 100 -78.25 -8.77 0.03
N GLY A 101 -78.07 -8.12 1.20
CA GLY A 101 -76.98 -8.38 2.13
C GLY A 101 -75.66 -7.64 1.88
N PHE A 102 -75.27 -6.78 2.83
CA PHE A 102 -73.92 -6.23 2.90
C PHE A 102 -72.90 -7.36 3.11
N ILE A 103 -72.12 -7.68 2.07
CA ILE A 103 -70.85 -8.40 2.21
C ILE A 103 -69.81 -7.52 1.50
N GLY A 104 -68.87 -6.99 2.27
CA GLY A 104 -67.77 -6.20 1.75
C GLY A 104 -66.92 -7.04 0.79
N VAL A 105 -66.79 -6.59 -0.45
CA VAL A 105 -65.79 -7.11 -1.38
C VAL A 105 -64.54 -6.23 -1.22
N PRO A 106 -63.44 -6.75 -0.65
CA PRO A 106 -62.18 -6.02 -0.60
C PRO A 106 -61.59 -6.03 -2.02
N GLY A 107 -61.63 -4.89 -2.73
CA GLY A 107 -60.97 -4.84 -4.04
C GLY A 107 -61.33 -3.70 -4.99
N VAL A 108 -62.28 -2.82 -4.69
CA VAL A 108 -62.63 -1.72 -5.60
C VAL A 108 -62.73 -0.41 -4.83
N ALA A 109 -61.64 0.36 -4.80
CA ALA A 109 -61.60 1.70 -4.26
C ALA A 109 -60.54 2.54 -4.99
N ASP A 110 -60.58 2.56 -6.32
CA ASP A 110 -59.72 3.44 -7.12
C ASP A 110 -60.57 4.59 -7.67
N ALA A 111 -60.61 5.69 -6.91
CA ALA A 111 -61.32 6.90 -7.28
C ALA A 111 -60.56 7.71 -8.34
N VAL A 112 -61.30 8.28 -9.29
CA VAL A 112 -60.84 9.28 -10.27
C VAL A 112 -60.68 10.62 -9.56
N TYR A 113 -59.48 11.22 -9.57
CA TYR A 113 -59.24 12.55 -8.99
C TYR A 113 -59.03 13.59 -10.10
N ALA A 114 -59.85 14.64 -10.10
CA ALA A 114 -59.64 15.85 -10.91
C ALA A 114 -58.90 16.90 -10.06
N LEU A 115 -57.80 17.46 -10.56
CA LEU A 115 -57.10 18.58 -9.94
C LEU A 115 -57.33 19.83 -10.79
N THR A 116 -58.13 20.78 -10.28
CA THR A 116 -58.27 22.13 -10.85
C THR A 116 -57.38 23.10 -10.09
N THR A 117 -56.58 23.88 -10.81
CA THR A 117 -56.02 25.12 -10.25
C THR A 117 -57.14 26.17 -10.21
N VAL A 118 -57.53 26.62 -9.03
CA VAL A 118 -58.55 27.67 -8.85
C VAL A 118 -57.91 28.85 -8.12
N ASP A 119 -58.08 30.06 -8.66
CA ASP A 119 -57.66 31.31 -8.03
C ASP A 119 -58.66 31.66 -6.90
N TYR A 120 -58.30 31.34 -5.65
CA TYR A 120 -59.18 31.49 -4.49
C TYR A 120 -59.06 32.88 -3.89
N ARG A 121 -59.82 33.86 -4.41
CA ARG A 121 -60.05 35.11 -3.67
C ARG A 121 -61.36 35.15 -2.87
N ASN A 122 -62.36 34.31 -3.15
CA ASN A 122 -63.63 34.28 -2.40
C ASN A 122 -64.44 32.97 -2.63
N ALA A 123 -64.03 31.84 -2.05
CA ALA A 123 -64.88 30.64 -2.04
C ALA A 123 -65.06 30.09 -0.63
N THR A 124 -66.31 30.07 -0.19
CA THR A 124 -66.77 29.39 1.02
C THR A 124 -66.85 27.89 0.74
N VAL A 125 -66.14 27.06 1.50
CA VAL A 125 -66.10 25.61 1.30
C VAL A 125 -67.40 24.97 1.78
N PHE A 126 -68.25 24.53 0.84
CA PHE A 126 -69.33 23.59 1.12
C PHE A 126 -69.03 22.23 0.49
N GLY A 127 -68.91 21.22 1.35
CA GLY A 127 -69.27 19.83 1.02
C GLY A 127 -68.46 19.13 -0.07
N MET A 128 -67.13 19.06 0.04
CA MET A 128 -66.37 17.98 -0.57
C MET A 128 -66.03 16.97 0.52
N GLN A 129 -66.70 15.80 0.51
CA GLN A 129 -66.42 14.72 1.44
C GLN A 129 -65.01 14.19 1.14
N MET A 130 -64.03 14.59 1.95
CA MET A 130 -62.65 14.14 1.79
C MET A 130 -62.60 12.60 1.87
N PRO A 131 -61.86 11.93 0.98
CA PRO A 131 -61.62 10.50 1.16
C PRO A 131 -60.97 10.28 2.53
N ALA A 132 -61.29 9.18 3.20
CA ALA A 132 -60.82 8.85 4.54
C ALA A 132 -59.28 8.65 4.67
N GLN A 133 -58.48 9.04 3.67
CA GLN A 133 -57.06 8.69 3.51
C GLN A 133 -56.06 9.86 3.59
N GLY A 134 -56.48 11.07 3.98
CA GLY A 134 -55.56 12.16 4.40
C GLY A 134 -54.79 12.87 3.27
N GLY A 135 -54.22 14.04 3.56
CA GLY A 135 -53.47 14.87 2.60
C GLY A 135 -52.53 15.89 3.27
N ILE A 136 -51.57 16.43 2.51
CA ILE A 136 -50.65 17.50 2.96
C ILE A 136 -51.03 18.81 2.27
N ARG A 137 -51.06 19.90 3.04
CA ARG A 137 -51.26 21.26 2.52
C ARG A 137 -49.96 22.06 2.66
N LEU A 138 -49.44 22.54 1.53
CA LEU A 138 -48.29 23.46 1.48
C LEU A 138 -48.76 24.86 1.14
N ARG A 139 -48.23 25.88 1.81
CA ARG A 139 -48.53 27.29 1.55
C ARG A 139 -47.34 27.99 0.90
N HIS A 140 -47.60 28.75 -0.17
CA HIS A 140 -46.61 29.63 -0.79
C HIS A 140 -46.45 30.91 0.04
N ARG A 141 -45.21 31.26 0.39
CA ARG A 141 -44.91 32.30 1.41
C ARG A 141 -45.41 33.72 1.10
N LYS A 142 -45.62 34.06 -0.18
CA LYS A 142 -46.04 35.41 -0.61
C LYS A 142 -47.32 35.46 -1.43
N ALA A 143 -47.79 34.32 -1.96
CA ALA A 143 -48.82 34.33 -3.01
C ALA A 143 -50.21 33.91 -2.53
N ASP A 144 -50.39 33.58 -1.25
CA ASP A 144 -51.62 32.95 -0.72
C ASP A 144 -52.11 31.75 -1.55
N ARG A 145 -51.14 31.04 -2.15
CA ARG A 145 -51.37 29.82 -2.94
C ARG A 145 -51.17 28.60 -2.06
N TYR A 146 -52.02 27.61 -2.25
CA TYR A 146 -51.94 26.33 -1.55
C TYR A 146 -51.73 25.21 -2.55
N LEU A 147 -50.80 24.30 -2.24
CA LEU A 147 -50.63 23.05 -2.95
C LEU A 147 -51.21 21.93 -2.07
N MET A 148 -52.08 21.10 -2.64
CA MET A 148 -52.73 20.00 -1.94
C MET A 148 -52.20 18.68 -2.50
N GLY A 149 -51.50 17.92 -1.65
CA GLY A 149 -50.99 16.59 -1.99
C GLY A 149 -52.01 15.51 -1.66
N VAL A 150 -52.30 14.63 -2.62
CA VAL A 150 -53.16 13.45 -2.43
C VAL A 150 -52.26 12.23 -2.19
N MET A 151 -52.48 11.52 -1.09
CA MET A 151 -51.76 10.28 -0.77
C MET A 151 -52.46 9.08 -1.40
N SER A 152 -51.70 8.20 -2.06
CA SER A 152 -52.14 6.88 -2.53
C SER A 152 -51.43 5.77 -1.75
N ARG A 153 -51.96 4.54 -1.76
CA ARG A 153 -51.26 3.36 -1.17
C ARG A 153 -49.89 3.09 -1.80
N SER A 154 -49.66 3.57 -3.03
CA SER A 154 -48.41 3.45 -3.79
C SER A 154 -47.40 4.59 -3.55
N GLY A 155 -47.74 5.57 -2.70
CA GLY A 155 -46.87 6.71 -2.40
C GLY A 155 -47.62 8.06 -2.43
N MET A 156 -46.95 9.10 -1.92
CA MET A 156 -47.46 10.48 -1.97
C MET A 156 -47.05 11.14 -3.28
N THR A 157 -48.02 11.49 -4.13
CA THR A 157 -47.74 12.29 -5.33
C THR A 157 -48.05 13.75 -5.01
N LEU A 158 -47.01 14.52 -4.71
CA LEU A 158 -47.10 15.97 -4.62
C LEU A 158 -46.79 16.54 -6.01
N TRP A 159 -47.82 16.98 -6.76
CA TRP A 159 -47.63 17.51 -8.11
C TRP A 159 -47.29 19.01 -8.04
N LEU A 160 -46.00 19.33 -8.08
CA LEU A 160 -45.54 20.71 -8.31
C LEU A 160 -45.61 21.00 -9.82
N PRO A 161 -46.21 22.14 -10.26
CA PRO A 161 -46.23 22.54 -11.67
C PRO A 161 -44.86 22.49 -12.37
N PRO A 162 -44.79 22.41 -13.72
CA PRO A 162 -43.53 22.31 -14.46
C PRO A 162 -42.60 23.52 -14.25
N GLN A 163 -41.29 23.30 -14.42
CA GLN A 163 -40.25 24.33 -14.37
C GLN A 163 -40.54 25.43 -15.39
N GLY A 164 -40.75 26.66 -14.91
CA GLY A 164 -41.10 27.82 -15.72
C GLY A 164 -42.14 28.74 -15.08
N PHE A 165 -42.82 28.29 -14.01
CA PHE A 165 -43.91 29.03 -13.36
C PHE A 165 -43.55 29.67 -11.99
N PHE A 166 -42.31 29.53 -11.51
CA PHE A 166 -41.95 29.88 -10.12
C PHE A 166 -40.85 30.93 -10.03
N ASP A 167 -41.12 31.98 -9.26
CA ASP A 167 -40.08 32.71 -8.54
C ASP A 167 -39.36 31.75 -7.58
N GLU A 168 -38.05 31.89 -7.45
CA GLU A 168 -37.12 31.05 -6.66
C GLU A 168 -37.35 31.09 -5.12
N GLN A 169 -38.59 31.03 -4.64
CA GLN A 169 -38.97 31.29 -3.24
C GLN A 169 -39.58 30.03 -2.55
N PRO A 170 -39.31 29.80 -1.24
CA PRO A 170 -39.57 28.52 -0.58
C PRO A 170 -41.05 28.30 -0.18
N TRP A 171 -41.49 27.04 -0.25
CA TRP A 171 -42.79 26.56 0.22
C TRP A 171 -42.73 26.14 1.69
N GLN A 172 -43.73 26.53 2.49
CA GLN A 172 -43.82 26.21 3.92
C GLN A 172 -45.01 25.29 4.19
N LEU A 173 -44.81 24.30 5.06
CA LEU A 173 -45.87 23.39 5.49
C LEU A 173 -46.89 24.11 6.40
N ASP A 174 -48.18 23.94 6.13
CA ASP A 174 -49.25 24.40 7.02
C ASP A 174 -49.57 23.28 8.05
N PRO A 175 -49.85 23.60 9.33
CA PRO A 175 -50.06 22.58 10.35
C PRO A 175 -51.44 21.93 10.20
N ILE A 176 -51.53 20.88 9.38
CA ILE A 176 -52.69 19.99 9.30
C ILE A 176 -52.27 18.59 9.77
N GLN A 177 -53.11 18.00 10.64
CA GLN A 177 -52.92 16.67 11.23
C GLN A 177 -52.68 15.60 10.16
N LEU A 178 -51.50 14.97 10.20
CA LEU A 178 -51.15 13.82 9.37
C LEU A 178 -51.44 12.50 10.09
N TRP A 179 -52.34 11.71 9.52
CA TRP A 179 -52.71 10.40 10.04
C TRP A 179 -51.79 9.30 9.48
N ASN A 180 -51.13 8.56 10.39
CA ASN A 180 -50.71 7.15 10.31
C ASN A 180 -50.11 6.49 9.03
N HIS A 181 -49.47 7.19 8.08
CA HIS A 181 -48.82 6.52 6.93
C HIS A 181 -47.28 6.59 6.89
N GLN A 182 -46.61 5.43 6.87
CA GLN A 182 -45.16 5.24 7.09
C GLN A 182 -44.23 5.51 5.87
N THR A 183 -44.69 6.14 4.78
CA THR A 183 -43.86 6.28 3.57
C THR A 183 -44.06 7.60 2.79
N MET A 184 -42.95 8.12 2.27
CA MET A 184 -42.74 9.29 1.38
C MET A 184 -41.88 8.88 0.18
N GLU A 185 -41.97 7.62 -0.24
CA GLU A 185 -41.18 7.08 -1.36
C GLU A 185 -41.51 7.77 -2.69
N ASN A 186 -40.47 8.08 -3.46
CA ASN A 186 -40.52 8.80 -4.74
C ASN A 186 -41.23 10.17 -4.69
N ALA A 187 -41.43 10.72 -3.48
CA ALA A 187 -42.10 12.01 -3.33
C ALA A 187 -41.22 13.14 -3.88
N ASP A 188 -41.85 14.09 -4.58
CA ASP A 188 -41.21 15.34 -4.97
C ASP A 188 -41.35 16.38 -3.85
N LEU A 189 -40.25 16.58 -3.13
CA LEU A 189 -40.16 17.46 -1.96
C LEU A 189 -39.07 18.52 -2.14
N ARG A 190 -38.79 18.88 -3.40
CA ARG A 190 -37.78 19.90 -3.72
C ARG A 190 -38.18 21.25 -3.11
N TYR A 191 -37.21 21.95 -2.53
CA TYR A 191 -37.34 23.28 -1.93
C TYR A 191 -38.29 23.38 -0.72
N VAL A 192 -38.76 22.24 -0.18
CA VAL A 192 -39.70 22.23 0.94
C VAL A 192 -38.98 22.54 2.25
N ARG A 193 -39.49 23.51 3.00
CA ARG A 193 -39.00 23.87 4.33
C ARG A 193 -39.92 23.39 5.45
N GLY A 194 -39.34 23.16 6.63
CA GLY A 194 -40.10 22.79 7.83
C GLY A 194 -40.47 21.31 7.92
N LEU A 195 -39.78 20.42 7.17
CA LEU A 195 -40.04 18.97 7.19
C LEU A 195 -39.78 18.34 8.57
N LYS A 196 -39.01 19.00 9.44
CA LYS A 196 -38.76 18.57 10.82
C LYS A 196 -40.01 18.12 11.58
N GLN A 197 -41.15 18.80 11.41
CA GLN A 197 -42.39 18.45 12.12
C GLN A 197 -43.04 17.15 11.61
N LEU A 198 -42.73 16.75 10.37
CA LEU A 198 -43.25 15.55 9.74
C LEU A 198 -42.37 14.32 9.97
N CYS A 199 -41.10 14.55 10.28
CA CYS A 199 -40.12 13.50 10.42
C CYS A 199 -40.36 12.68 11.68
N ARG A 200 -40.44 11.37 11.50
CA ARG A 200 -40.55 10.38 12.57
C ARG A 200 -39.67 9.20 12.25
N LYS A 201 -39.32 8.46 13.30
CA LYS A 201 -38.51 7.24 13.21
C LYS A 201 -39.07 6.28 12.16
N GLY A 202 -38.20 5.73 11.30
CA GLY A 202 -38.55 4.70 10.31
C GLY A 202 -39.26 5.20 9.05
N LEU A 203 -39.37 6.52 8.84
CA LEU A 203 -40.03 7.05 7.65
C LEU A 203 -39.20 6.78 6.38
N SER A 204 -39.85 6.27 5.33
CA SER A 204 -39.18 6.00 4.06
C SER A 204 -39.25 7.20 3.11
N PHE A 205 -38.11 7.65 2.62
CA PHE A 205 -37.88 8.65 1.57
C PHE A 205 -37.17 8.04 0.35
N ALA A 206 -37.26 6.71 0.16
CA ALA A 206 -36.51 6.06 -0.91
C ALA A 206 -36.91 6.62 -2.29
N GLY A 207 -35.92 6.94 -3.12
CA GLY A 207 -36.11 7.56 -4.43
C GLY A 207 -36.70 8.99 -4.41
N ALA A 208 -36.92 9.60 -3.25
CA ALA A 208 -37.52 10.93 -3.17
C ALA A 208 -36.62 12.02 -3.77
N HIS A 209 -37.23 13.06 -4.35
CA HIS A 209 -36.54 14.23 -4.87
C HIS A 209 -36.50 15.31 -3.78
N LEU A 210 -35.33 15.49 -3.16
CA LEU A 210 -35.14 16.31 -1.94
C LEU A 210 -34.25 17.53 -2.17
N LEU A 211 -34.06 17.95 -3.42
CA LEU A 211 -33.21 19.09 -3.78
C LEU A 211 -33.55 20.32 -2.92
N GLN A 212 -32.58 20.82 -2.15
CA GLN A 212 -32.76 21.97 -1.23
C GLN A 212 -33.88 21.84 -0.18
N ALA A 213 -34.34 20.61 0.11
CA ALA A 213 -35.25 20.37 1.22
C ALA A 213 -34.55 20.62 2.57
N ASP A 214 -35.31 21.01 3.59
CA ASP A 214 -34.78 21.34 4.92
C ASP A 214 -35.26 20.38 6.01
N PHE A 215 -34.32 19.56 6.49
CA PHE A 215 -34.43 18.61 7.59
C PHE A 215 -33.60 19.04 8.81
N ALA A 216 -33.22 20.31 8.94
CA ALA A 216 -32.39 20.76 10.05
C ALA A 216 -33.01 20.42 11.42
N GLY A 217 -32.26 19.69 12.26
CA GLY A 217 -32.69 19.22 13.57
C GLY A 217 -33.88 18.26 13.56
N ALA A 218 -34.16 17.58 12.45
CA ALA A 218 -35.21 16.59 12.33
C ALA A 218 -34.84 15.26 13.02
N LYS A 219 -35.86 14.50 13.45
CA LYS A 219 -35.71 13.13 13.98
C LYS A 219 -35.92 12.15 12.84
N LEU A 220 -34.82 11.63 12.30
CA LEU A 220 -34.75 10.82 11.09
C LEU A 220 -34.17 9.42 11.38
N ASN A 221 -34.25 8.97 12.62
CA ASN A 221 -33.72 7.69 13.05
C ASN A 221 -34.39 6.56 12.25
N ASP A 222 -33.61 5.57 11.83
CA ASP A 222 -34.02 4.42 11.01
C ASP A 222 -34.76 4.80 9.71
N CYS A 223 -34.65 6.05 9.23
CA CYS A 223 -35.30 6.48 8.00
C CYS A 223 -34.56 5.95 6.77
N ASN A 224 -35.33 5.66 5.71
CA ASN A 224 -34.79 5.11 4.47
C ASN A 224 -34.64 6.19 3.40
N PHE A 225 -33.42 6.58 3.06
CA PHE A 225 -33.08 7.51 1.98
C PHE A 225 -32.47 6.82 0.76
N ARG A 226 -32.67 5.51 0.59
CA ARG A 226 -32.03 4.74 -0.48
C ARG A 226 -32.40 5.31 -1.86
N GLY A 227 -31.39 5.61 -2.66
CA GLY A 227 -31.57 6.19 -3.99
C GLY A 227 -32.19 7.60 -4.01
N ALA A 228 -32.34 8.27 -2.87
CA ALA A 228 -32.92 9.61 -2.83
C ALA A 228 -31.99 10.66 -3.46
N HIS A 229 -32.58 11.68 -4.09
CA HIS A 229 -31.87 12.83 -4.66
C HIS A 229 -31.80 13.95 -3.63
N CYS A 230 -30.83 13.86 -2.73
CA CYS A 230 -30.61 14.78 -1.61
C CYS A 230 -29.63 15.93 -1.94
N GLU A 231 -29.55 16.36 -3.20
CA GLU A 231 -28.62 17.42 -3.58
C GLU A 231 -28.95 18.73 -2.82
N ALA A 232 -27.94 19.37 -2.23
CA ALA A 232 -28.11 20.61 -1.44
C ALA A 232 -29.17 20.54 -0.31
N THR A 233 -29.57 19.34 0.11
CA THR A 233 -30.52 19.13 1.22
C THR A 233 -29.86 19.49 2.56
N GLY A 234 -30.61 20.14 3.45
CA GLY A 234 -30.13 20.52 4.78
C GLY A 234 -30.42 19.48 5.84
N PHE A 235 -29.43 18.75 6.35
CA PHE A 235 -29.57 17.84 7.49
C PHE A 235 -28.91 18.38 8.78
N ILE A 236 -28.62 19.67 8.85
CA ILE A 236 -27.83 20.27 9.95
C ILE A 236 -28.44 19.90 11.31
N GLY A 237 -27.64 19.27 12.19
CA GLY A 237 -28.06 18.86 13.53
C GLY A 237 -29.16 17.80 13.59
N ALA A 238 -29.50 17.14 12.48
CA ALA A 238 -30.51 16.08 12.44
C ALA A 238 -30.02 14.80 13.14
N ASP A 239 -30.95 14.06 13.72
CA ASP A 239 -30.71 12.72 14.25
C ASP A 239 -30.96 11.70 13.14
N LEU A 240 -29.88 11.17 12.57
CA LEU A 240 -29.85 10.20 11.48
C LEU A 240 -29.53 8.79 11.98
N GLY A 241 -29.69 8.50 13.28
CA GLY A 241 -29.30 7.21 13.85
C GLY A 241 -29.96 6.03 13.14
N GLY A 242 -29.17 5.13 12.54
CA GLY A 242 -29.66 3.99 11.76
C GLY A 242 -30.23 4.30 10.37
N ALA A 243 -30.22 5.57 9.93
CA ALA A 243 -30.74 5.96 8.62
C ALA A 243 -29.94 5.36 7.45
N ASP A 244 -30.59 5.07 6.33
CA ASP A 244 -29.98 4.40 5.17
C ASP A 244 -29.92 5.29 3.93
N PHE A 245 -28.73 5.78 3.59
CA PHE A 245 -28.44 6.61 2.41
C PHE A 245 -27.80 5.82 1.26
N THR A 246 -27.95 4.49 1.23
CA THR A 246 -27.35 3.67 0.16
C THR A 246 -27.83 4.14 -1.23
N GLY A 247 -26.88 4.55 -2.07
CA GLY A 247 -27.16 5.04 -3.43
C GLY A 247 -27.81 6.43 -3.50
N ALA A 248 -27.94 7.14 -2.37
CA ALA A 248 -28.43 8.51 -2.36
C ALA A 248 -27.40 9.47 -2.97
N ASN A 249 -27.88 10.44 -3.76
CA ASN A 249 -27.04 11.55 -4.20
C ASN A 249 -27.08 12.65 -3.13
N VAL A 250 -25.99 12.84 -2.38
CA VAL A 250 -25.91 13.85 -1.32
C VAL A 250 -24.98 15.01 -1.67
N ALA A 251 -24.72 15.23 -2.97
CA ALA A 251 -23.84 16.31 -3.41
C ALA A 251 -24.28 17.65 -2.79
N ARG A 252 -23.35 18.37 -2.15
CA ARG A 252 -23.60 19.67 -1.47
C ARG A 252 -24.62 19.63 -0.32
N ALA A 253 -25.14 18.47 0.06
CA ALA A 253 -26.02 18.33 1.20
C ALA A 253 -25.26 18.61 2.50
N GLN A 254 -25.92 19.25 3.46
CA GLN A 254 -25.31 19.71 4.71
C GLN A 254 -25.50 18.67 5.81
N PHE A 255 -24.41 18.12 6.35
CA PHE A 255 -24.40 17.12 7.43
C PHE A 255 -23.70 17.63 8.71
N SER A 256 -23.48 18.94 8.83
CA SER A 256 -22.88 19.53 10.03
C SER A 256 -23.71 19.21 11.28
N GLY A 257 -23.04 18.79 12.36
CA GLY A 257 -23.67 18.49 13.66
C GLY A 257 -24.62 17.28 13.70
N VAL A 258 -24.72 16.48 12.63
CA VAL A 258 -25.63 15.31 12.62
C VAL A 258 -25.23 14.26 13.65
N GLN A 259 -26.24 13.54 14.15
CA GLN A 259 -26.06 12.33 14.95
C GLN A 259 -26.40 11.12 14.08
N ALA A 260 -25.42 10.55 13.40
CA ALA A 260 -25.58 9.47 12.42
C ALA A 260 -25.04 8.14 12.96
N VAL A 261 -25.35 7.83 14.22
CA VAL A 261 -24.93 6.59 14.87
C VAL A 261 -25.53 5.38 14.15
N GLU A 262 -24.71 4.40 13.76
CA GLU A 262 -25.14 3.19 13.02
C GLU A 262 -25.82 3.45 11.66
N ALA A 263 -25.76 4.69 11.14
CA ALA A 263 -26.29 5.05 9.84
C ALA A 263 -25.48 4.42 8.69
N LYS A 264 -26.08 4.28 7.51
CA LYS A 264 -25.47 3.66 6.33
C LYS A 264 -25.28 4.69 5.23
N PHE A 265 -24.04 4.93 4.85
CA PHE A 265 -23.59 5.81 3.77
C PHE A 265 -22.56 5.12 2.85
N PRO A 266 -22.77 3.86 2.41
CA PRO A 266 -21.80 3.19 1.56
C PRO A 266 -21.71 3.90 0.19
N HIS A 267 -20.49 4.10 -0.31
CA HIS A 267 -20.20 4.74 -1.61
C HIS A 267 -20.68 6.20 -1.75
N VAL A 268 -21.09 6.83 -0.66
CA VAL A 268 -21.59 8.22 -0.67
C VAL A 268 -20.44 9.20 -0.88
N ARG A 269 -20.67 10.24 -1.69
CA ARG A 269 -19.69 11.30 -1.95
C ARG A 269 -20.12 12.57 -1.23
N PHE A 270 -19.40 12.91 -0.16
CA PHE A 270 -19.50 14.21 0.49
C PHE A 270 -18.61 15.22 -0.25
N THR A 271 -18.98 16.48 -0.16
CA THR A 271 -18.17 17.60 -0.68
C THR A 271 -17.72 18.49 0.47
N LYS A 272 -16.78 19.41 0.23
CA LYS A 272 -16.27 20.30 1.27
C LYS A 272 -17.38 21.10 1.96
N GLU A 273 -18.42 21.44 1.21
CA GLU A 273 -19.59 22.17 1.69
C GLU A 273 -20.45 21.31 2.61
N SER A 274 -20.32 19.97 2.58
CA SER A 274 -21.15 19.09 3.41
C SER A 274 -20.92 19.26 4.90
N PHE A 275 -19.77 19.80 5.31
CA PHE A 275 -19.39 19.99 6.70
C PHE A 275 -18.89 21.42 6.93
N ASP A 276 -19.74 22.20 7.58
CA ASP A 276 -19.42 23.55 8.04
C ASP A 276 -19.17 23.51 9.56
N PRO A 277 -17.95 23.80 10.02
CA PRO A 277 -17.57 23.68 11.43
C PRO A 277 -18.36 24.61 12.36
N ARG A 278 -19.04 25.64 11.83
CA ARG A 278 -19.88 26.56 12.62
C ARG A 278 -21.10 25.89 13.22
N TYR A 279 -21.58 24.79 12.64
CA TYR A 279 -22.79 24.09 13.08
C TYR A 279 -22.49 22.80 13.85
N GLY A 280 -21.26 22.65 14.35
CA GLY A 280 -20.84 21.53 15.18
C GLY A 280 -20.30 20.33 14.39
N SER A 281 -19.47 19.53 15.07
CA SER A 281 -18.85 18.34 14.47
C SER A 281 -19.87 17.19 14.35
N PRO A 282 -19.89 16.45 13.23
CA PRO A 282 -20.79 15.32 13.06
C PRO A 282 -20.35 14.10 13.89
N SER A 283 -21.31 13.26 14.25
CA SER A 283 -21.07 11.91 14.81
C SER A 283 -21.52 10.84 13.81
N PHE A 284 -20.61 9.94 13.47
CA PHE A 284 -20.77 8.75 12.62
C PHE A 284 -20.37 7.48 13.39
N GLU A 285 -20.56 7.47 14.71
CA GLU A 285 -20.20 6.32 15.54
C GLU A 285 -20.88 5.03 15.02
N LYS A 286 -20.08 3.98 14.79
CA LYS A 286 -20.53 2.69 14.21
C LYS A 286 -21.24 2.79 12.85
N ALA A 287 -21.18 3.92 12.16
CA ALA A 287 -21.78 4.07 10.84
C ALA A 287 -21.07 3.17 9.80
N THR A 288 -21.79 2.78 8.76
CA THR A 288 -21.23 2.09 7.59
C THR A 288 -20.94 3.12 6.50
N LEU A 289 -19.65 3.40 6.29
CA LEU A 289 -19.10 4.41 5.39
C LEU A 289 -18.09 3.80 4.40
N SER A 290 -18.19 2.48 4.16
CA SER A 290 -17.32 1.75 3.24
C SER A 290 -17.30 2.43 1.87
N SER A 291 -16.09 2.71 1.37
CA SER A 291 -15.87 3.42 0.10
C SER A 291 -16.52 4.81 -0.01
N ALA A 292 -16.89 5.45 1.09
CA ALA A 292 -17.35 6.84 1.08
C ALA A 292 -16.21 7.81 0.77
N ILE A 293 -16.55 8.99 0.23
CA ILE A 293 -15.57 10.02 -0.15
C ILE A 293 -15.80 11.28 0.67
N PHE A 294 -14.75 11.70 1.37
CA PHE A 294 -14.64 12.85 2.26
C PHE A 294 -13.49 13.78 1.84
N ASP A 295 -13.02 13.67 0.61
CA ASP A 295 -11.82 14.38 0.16
C ASP A 295 -11.92 15.89 0.38
N GLY A 296 -10.94 16.45 1.11
CA GLY A 296 -10.87 17.86 1.45
C GLY A 296 -11.92 18.39 2.43
N CYS A 297 -12.76 17.53 3.01
CA CYS A 297 -13.79 17.92 3.97
C CYS A 297 -13.17 18.38 5.31
N ASP A 298 -13.87 19.27 6.03
CA ASP A 298 -13.53 19.63 7.40
C ASP A 298 -14.27 18.72 8.38
N LEU A 299 -13.55 17.71 8.89
CA LEU A 299 -14.06 16.71 9.84
C LEU A 299 -13.41 16.89 11.22
N SER A 300 -12.89 18.09 11.50
CA SER A 300 -12.22 18.40 12.77
C SER A 300 -13.16 18.14 13.95
N GLY A 301 -12.70 17.36 14.93
CA GLY A 301 -13.47 16.95 16.10
C GLY A 301 -14.65 16.00 15.83
N ALA A 302 -14.83 15.51 14.60
CA ALA A 302 -15.86 14.51 14.28
C ALA A 302 -15.61 13.19 15.01
N LYS A 303 -16.66 12.39 15.18
CA LYS A 303 -16.59 11.07 15.81
C LYS A 303 -16.92 9.96 14.82
N PHE A 304 -16.02 9.00 14.67
CA PHE A 304 -16.12 7.81 13.84
C PHE A 304 -15.85 6.54 14.65
N VAL A 305 -16.06 6.57 15.96
CA VAL A 305 -15.73 5.47 16.86
C VAL A 305 -16.44 4.19 16.41
N GLY A 306 -15.68 3.15 16.09
CA GLY A 306 -16.20 1.86 15.60
C GLY A 306 -16.85 1.91 14.20
N ALA A 307 -16.72 2.99 13.45
CA ALA A 307 -17.28 3.11 12.10
C ALA A 307 -16.54 2.21 11.09
N LYS A 308 -17.24 1.77 10.05
CA LYS A 308 -16.65 1.07 8.90
C LYS A 308 -16.30 2.07 7.81
N LEU A 309 -15.02 2.35 7.63
CA LEU A 309 -14.44 3.27 6.66
C LEU A 309 -13.50 2.51 5.69
N ASP A 310 -13.68 1.19 5.54
CA ASP A 310 -12.86 0.39 4.64
C ASP A 310 -12.96 0.95 3.21
N LYS A 311 -11.79 1.17 2.59
CA LYS A 311 -11.62 1.77 1.26
C LYS A 311 -12.18 3.20 1.11
N ALA A 312 -12.52 3.88 2.21
CA ALA A 312 -12.96 5.27 2.16
C ALA A 312 -11.82 6.20 1.72
N SER A 313 -12.17 7.32 1.10
CA SER A 313 -11.23 8.38 0.72
C SER A 313 -11.41 9.60 1.61
N LEU A 314 -10.35 9.97 2.32
CA LEU A 314 -10.22 11.10 3.24
C LEU A 314 -9.02 11.96 2.82
N GLN A 315 -8.68 11.98 1.52
CA GLN A 315 -7.49 12.65 1.02
C GLN A 315 -7.59 14.15 1.26
N ASN A 316 -6.52 14.76 1.77
CA ASN A 316 -6.47 16.18 2.13
C ASN A 316 -7.60 16.65 3.09
N ALA A 317 -8.30 15.74 3.77
CA ALA A 317 -9.32 16.09 4.74
C ALA A 317 -8.67 16.69 5.99
N LYS A 318 -9.40 17.57 6.69
CA LYS A 318 -8.98 18.05 8.01
C LYS A 318 -9.58 17.13 9.06
N LEU A 319 -8.72 16.46 9.80
CA LEU A 319 -9.05 15.44 10.80
C LEU A 319 -8.49 15.80 12.18
N ARG A 320 -8.25 17.09 12.45
CA ARG A 320 -7.64 17.51 13.71
C ARG A 320 -8.57 17.16 14.88
N GLY A 321 -8.05 16.40 15.84
CA GLY A 321 -8.80 15.94 17.01
C GLY A 321 -9.98 15.01 16.70
N THR A 322 -10.08 14.47 15.48
CA THR A 322 -11.13 13.50 15.12
C THR A 322 -10.93 12.19 15.88
N ASP A 323 -12.02 11.59 16.36
CA ASP A 323 -11.99 10.29 17.04
C ASP A 323 -12.35 9.16 16.07
N LEU A 324 -11.33 8.42 15.62
CA LEU A 324 -11.41 7.24 14.76
C LEU A 324 -11.12 5.95 15.56
N GLY A 325 -11.27 5.99 16.90
CA GLY A 325 -10.99 4.86 17.76
C GLY A 325 -11.82 3.63 17.38
N LYS A 326 -11.19 2.45 17.30
CA LYS A 326 -11.84 1.18 16.90
C LYS A 326 -12.46 1.18 15.49
N ALA A 327 -12.25 2.21 14.68
CA ALA A 327 -12.77 2.24 13.31
C ALA A 327 -12.05 1.20 12.43
N ASP A 328 -12.75 0.72 11.40
CA ASP A 328 -12.13 -0.06 10.33
C ASP A 328 -11.78 0.86 9.16
N LEU A 329 -10.49 1.12 8.98
CA LEU A 329 -9.89 1.96 7.94
C LEU A 329 -9.03 1.12 6.99
N ALA A 330 -9.30 -0.19 6.88
CA ALA A 330 -8.58 -1.05 5.95
C ALA A 330 -8.62 -0.47 4.53
N GLU A 331 -7.44 -0.34 3.89
CA GLU A 331 -7.27 0.25 2.55
C GLU A 331 -7.79 1.70 2.39
N ALA A 332 -8.08 2.41 3.48
CA ALA A 332 -8.53 3.81 3.42
C ALA A 332 -7.40 4.73 2.92
N ARG A 333 -7.78 5.82 2.23
CA ARG A 333 -6.85 6.82 1.70
C ARG A 333 -6.90 8.09 2.52
N LEU A 334 -5.87 8.40 3.27
CA LEU A 334 -5.69 9.60 4.09
C LEU A 334 -4.48 10.43 3.60
N ASP A 335 -4.05 10.24 2.35
CA ASP A 335 -2.92 10.95 1.77
C ASP A 335 -3.10 12.48 1.90
N GLY A 336 -2.09 13.16 2.43
CA GLY A 336 -2.10 14.61 2.66
C GLY A 336 -3.10 15.11 3.71
N ALA A 337 -3.79 14.23 4.45
CA ALA A 337 -4.76 14.64 5.47
C ALA A 337 -4.07 15.35 6.65
N ASP A 338 -4.79 16.28 7.28
CA ASP A 338 -4.36 16.95 8.50
C ASP A 338 -4.99 16.28 9.73
N ALA A 339 -4.36 15.21 10.20
CA ALA A 339 -4.81 14.38 11.32
C ALA A 339 -4.03 14.66 12.62
N GLY A 340 -3.63 15.92 12.82
CA GLY A 340 -2.98 16.35 14.06
C GLY A 340 -3.86 16.12 15.28
N GLY A 341 -3.38 15.34 16.26
CA GLY A 341 -4.13 14.97 17.45
C GLY A 341 -5.31 14.02 17.23
N ALA A 342 -5.47 13.43 16.04
CA ALA A 342 -6.50 12.44 15.77
C ALA A 342 -6.29 11.16 16.61
N ILE A 343 -7.38 10.50 16.97
CA ILE A 343 -7.36 9.27 17.78
C ILE A 343 -7.65 8.08 16.86
N PHE A 344 -6.63 7.29 16.56
CA PHE A 344 -6.72 6.02 15.81
C PHE A 344 -6.63 4.80 16.73
N ALA A 345 -6.77 4.98 18.04
CA ALA A 345 -6.53 3.92 19.01
C ALA A 345 -7.41 2.69 18.73
N LYS A 346 -6.81 1.49 18.67
CA LYS A 346 -7.49 0.21 18.38
C LYS A 346 -8.17 0.12 17.01
N SER A 347 -7.87 1.03 16.09
CA SER A 347 -8.41 0.96 14.73
C SER A 347 -7.71 -0.13 13.90
N SER A 348 -8.42 -0.66 12.90
CA SER A 348 -7.82 -1.47 11.85
C SER A 348 -7.41 -0.54 10.71
N MET A 349 -6.13 -0.47 10.39
CA MET A 349 -5.58 0.41 9.33
C MET A 349 -4.73 -0.40 8.35
N THR A 350 -5.08 -1.67 8.16
CA THR A 350 -4.34 -2.58 7.28
C THR A 350 -4.31 -2.01 5.87
N SER A 351 -3.11 -1.82 5.31
CA SER A 351 -2.91 -1.23 3.97
C SER A 351 -3.49 0.18 3.78
N ALA A 352 -3.74 0.92 4.87
CA ALA A 352 -4.15 2.32 4.78
C ALA A 352 -3.02 3.20 4.24
N LYS A 353 -3.37 4.25 3.49
CA LYS A 353 -2.42 5.19 2.90
C LYS A 353 -2.45 6.52 3.62
N LEU A 354 -1.33 6.96 4.15
CA LEU A 354 -1.15 8.19 4.92
C LEU A 354 0.04 8.99 4.40
N ALA A 355 0.39 8.85 3.11
CA ALA A 355 1.55 9.54 2.56
C ALA A 355 1.38 11.05 2.73
N LYS A 356 2.43 11.73 3.20
CA LYS A 356 2.47 13.19 3.43
C LYS A 356 1.42 13.72 4.43
N ALA A 357 0.76 12.86 5.19
CA ALA A 357 -0.20 13.28 6.20
C ALA A 357 0.48 14.02 7.36
N SER A 358 -0.23 14.98 7.96
CA SER A 358 0.19 15.65 9.20
C SER A 358 -0.39 14.88 10.39
N LEU A 359 0.50 14.30 11.20
CA LEU A 359 0.19 13.33 12.26
C LEU A 359 0.75 13.75 13.63
N ALA A 360 1.06 15.03 13.81
CA ALA A 360 1.57 15.54 15.08
C ALA A 360 0.60 15.24 16.23
N GLY A 361 1.06 14.52 17.24
CA GLY A 361 0.26 14.11 18.38
C GLY A 361 -0.84 13.08 18.10
N ALA A 362 -0.87 12.45 16.92
CA ALA A 362 -1.83 11.41 16.59
C ALA A 362 -1.64 10.18 17.49
N ASN A 363 -2.73 9.53 17.88
CA ASN A 363 -2.73 8.39 18.80
C ASN A 363 -3.07 7.09 18.04
N PHE A 364 -2.06 6.28 17.72
CA PHE A 364 -2.16 4.96 17.08
C PHE A 364 -2.04 3.80 18.08
N ARG A 365 -2.26 4.03 19.38
CA ARG A 365 -2.16 2.98 20.40
C ARG A 365 -2.99 1.75 20.05
N GLU A 366 -2.37 0.57 20.09
CA GLU A 366 -3.02 -0.71 19.79
C GLU A 366 -3.67 -0.77 18.38
N ALA A 367 -3.32 0.13 17.45
CA ALA A 367 -3.82 0.09 16.09
C ALA A 367 -3.14 -1.03 15.27
N VAL A 368 -3.87 -1.59 14.31
CA VAL A 368 -3.33 -2.59 13.37
C VAL A 368 -2.88 -1.87 12.10
N LEU A 369 -1.58 -1.65 11.94
CA LEU A 369 -0.98 -0.88 10.85
C LEU A 369 -0.25 -1.76 9.83
N THR A 370 -0.64 -3.04 9.72
CA THR A 370 -0.01 -3.97 8.79
C THR A 370 -0.05 -3.43 7.36
N ARG A 371 1.11 -3.26 6.72
CA ARG A 371 1.26 -2.70 5.36
C ARG A 371 0.76 -1.27 5.18
N ALA A 372 0.56 -0.51 6.27
CA ALA A 372 0.18 0.89 6.15
C ALA A 372 1.36 1.72 5.61
N CYS A 373 1.05 2.73 4.80
CA CYS A 373 2.04 3.59 4.15
C CYS A 373 2.03 4.99 4.77
N PHE A 374 3.15 5.37 5.39
CA PHE A 374 3.39 6.67 6.00
C PHE A 374 4.42 7.49 5.21
N GLU A 375 4.65 7.20 3.92
CA GLU A 375 5.72 7.86 3.15
C GLU A 375 5.67 9.39 3.28
N ASP A 376 6.78 10.00 3.70
CA ASP A 376 6.94 11.44 3.95
C ASP A 376 5.90 12.06 4.93
N ALA A 377 5.27 11.24 5.79
CA ALA A 377 4.34 11.73 6.81
C ALA A 377 5.06 12.52 7.91
N LYS A 378 4.35 13.49 8.49
CA LYS A 378 4.92 14.46 9.45
C LYS A 378 4.43 14.16 10.86
N PHE A 379 5.31 13.66 11.73
CA PHE A 379 4.99 13.36 13.13
C PHE A 379 5.20 14.54 14.10
N ALA A 380 5.71 15.67 13.60
CA ALA A 380 5.79 16.92 14.34
C ALA A 380 5.36 18.10 13.45
N LEU A 381 4.85 19.15 14.10
CA LEU A 381 4.73 20.48 13.52
C LEU A 381 5.64 21.42 14.32
N PRO A 382 6.22 22.47 13.69
CA PRO A 382 7.13 23.40 14.36
C PRO A 382 6.54 24.04 15.63
N ALA A 383 5.21 24.19 15.70
CA ALA A 383 4.50 24.79 16.83
C ALA A 383 4.04 23.79 17.91
N SER A 384 4.31 22.48 17.77
CA SER A 384 3.78 21.45 18.67
C SER A 384 4.76 20.29 18.91
N ILE A 385 6.01 20.64 19.21
CA ILE A 385 7.11 19.69 19.48
C ILE A 385 6.79 18.78 20.68
N ASP A 386 5.92 19.22 21.59
CA ASP A 386 5.57 18.49 22.81
C ASP A 386 4.65 17.28 22.59
N LYS A 387 4.07 17.11 21.40
CA LYS A 387 3.12 16.02 21.10
C LYS A 387 3.67 15.07 20.06
N LYS A 388 4.33 14.00 20.52
CA LYS A 388 4.76 12.89 19.67
C LYS A 388 3.59 12.07 19.17
N ALA A 389 3.68 11.55 17.95
CA ALA A 389 2.76 10.52 17.48
C ALA A 389 3.00 9.23 18.26
N ASP A 390 1.94 8.58 18.73
CA ASP A 390 2.06 7.45 19.66
C ASP A 390 1.63 6.14 19.01
N PHE A 391 2.59 5.24 18.81
CA PHE A 391 2.41 3.91 18.25
C PHE A 391 2.47 2.81 19.31
N THR A 392 2.39 3.13 20.60
CA THR A 392 2.54 2.16 21.69
C THR A 392 1.60 0.96 21.50
N SER A 393 2.18 -0.24 21.50
CA SER A 393 1.48 -1.52 21.26
C SER A 393 0.78 -1.64 19.90
N ALA A 394 1.08 -0.78 18.93
CA ALA A 394 0.60 -0.91 17.56
C ALA A 394 1.28 -2.08 16.84
N VAL A 395 0.57 -2.70 15.91
CA VAL A 395 1.11 -3.75 15.04
C VAL A 395 1.72 -3.12 13.79
N LEU A 396 3.04 -3.19 13.64
CA LEU A 396 3.82 -2.49 12.60
C LEU A 396 4.34 -3.43 11.49
N TYR A 397 3.62 -4.51 11.23
CA TYR A 397 4.09 -5.52 10.27
C TYR A 397 4.15 -4.96 8.84
N GLU A 398 5.28 -5.13 8.16
CA GLU A 398 5.48 -4.71 6.77
C GLU A 398 5.17 -3.21 6.55
N ILE A 399 5.38 -2.39 7.58
CA ILE A 399 5.08 -0.95 7.57
C ILE A 399 6.00 -0.17 6.61
N ASP A 400 5.50 0.92 6.03
CA ASP A 400 6.32 1.84 5.25
C ASP A 400 6.43 3.20 5.93
N PHE A 401 7.63 3.51 6.42
CA PHE A 401 8.04 4.79 7.02
C PHE A 401 9.06 5.54 6.14
N CYS A 402 9.09 5.31 4.82
CA CYS A 402 10.05 5.99 3.95
C CYS A 402 9.97 7.52 4.10
N GLY A 403 11.12 8.19 4.22
CA GLY A 403 11.20 9.66 4.33
C GLY A 403 10.68 10.26 5.63
N CYS A 404 10.28 9.45 6.61
CA CYS A 404 9.76 9.94 7.90
C CYS A 404 10.86 10.35 8.88
N ASP A 405 10.54 11.32 9.74
CA ASP A 405 11.33 11.64 10.94
C ASP A 405 10.67 11.03 12.18
N LEU A 406 11.19 9.88 12.60
CA LEU A 406 10.68 9.06 13.71
C LEU A 406 11.22 9.50 15.08
N ARG A 407 12.04 10.56 15.17
CA ARG A 407 12.45 11.14 16.46
C ARG A 407 11.26 11.72 17.24
N TYR A 408 10.21 12.06 16.50
CA TYR A 408 8.94 12.60 16.98
C TYR A 408 7.82 11.54 17.07
N ALA A 409 8.17 10.26 16.97
CA ALA A 409 7.26 9.14 17.22
C ALA A 409 7.67 8.40 18.50
N THR A 410 6.67 7.91 19.23
CA THR A 410 6.84 6.94 20.32
C THR A 410 6.47 5.58 19.76
N ILE A 411 7.42 4.67 19.68
CA ILE A 411 7.23 3.31 19.13
C ILE A 411 7.45 2.28 20.26
N PRO A 412 6.75 1.14 20.24
CA PRO A 412 6.80 0.15 21.31
C PRO A 412 8.22 -0.34 21.63
N VAL A 413 8.42 -0.68 22.90
CA VAL A 413 9.66 -1.32 23.38
C VAL A 413 9.74 -2.71 22.76
N ARG A 414 10.69 -2.91 21.83
CA ARG A 414 10.84 -4.12 20.98
C ARG A 414 9.75 -4.23 19.91
N PRO A 415 9.80 -3.36 18.88
CA PRO A 415 8.86 -3.45 17.79
C PRO A 415 9.12 -4.71 16.97
N GLU A 416 8.04 -5.37 16.57
CA GLU A 416 8.06 -6.44 15.58
C GLU A 416 7.57 -5.89 14.25
N PHE A 417 8.37 -6.06 13.22
CA PHE A 417 8.07 -5.57 11.87
C PHE A 417 7.57 -6.67 10.94
N HIS A 418 7.51 -7.92 11.43
CA HIS A 418 7.02 -9.08 10.70
C HIS A 418 6.29 -10.01 11.66
N LYS A 419 5.23 -10.65 11.16
CA LYS A 419 4.43 -11.60 11.94
C LYS A 419 5.07 -12.99 12.03
N ASP A 420 5.70 -13.44 10.94
CA ASP A 420 6.25 -14.77 10.81
C ASP A 420 7.79 -14.73 10.94
N PRO A 421 8.38 -15.38 11.95
CA PRO A 421 9.84 -15.46 12.09
C PRO A 421 10.52 -16.20 10.92
N ALA A 422 9.79 -17.03 10.16
CA ALA A 422 10.29 -17.73 8.98
C ALA A 422 10.12 -16.96 7.66
N ALA A 423 9.53 -15.75 7.70
CA ALA A 423 9.24 -14.94 6.51
C ALA A 423 10.49 -14.64 5.68
N LYS A 424 10.33 -14.67 4.35
CA LYS A 424 11.39 -14.35 3.37
C LYS A 424 10.88 -13.36 2.32
N PRO A 425 11.70 -12.42 1.82
CA PRO A 425 11.28 -11.53 0.75
C PRO A 425 10.81 -12.30 -0.48
N GLY A 426 9.62 -11.98 -0.98
CA GLY A 426 9.07 -12.58 -2.20
C GLY A 426 8.12 -13.76 -2.01
N ASP A 427 7.99 -14.30 -0.79
CA ASP A 427 6.99 -15.34 -0.44
C ASP A 427 5.56 -14.79 -0.21
N GLY A 428 5.30 -13.55 -0.63
CA GLY A 428 4.11 -12.78 -0.28
C GLY A 428 4.29 -11.88 0.94
N THR A 429 5.41 -11.97 1.65
CA THR A 429 5.85 -11.01 2.67
C THR A 429 6.76 -9.92 2.08
N ARG A 430 6.72 -8.74 2.69
CA ARG A 430 7.52 -7.57 2.31
C ARG A 430 8.36 -7.09 3.47
N ARG A 431 9.41 -6.33 3.16
CA ARG A 431 10.20 -5.62 4.18
C ARG A 431 9.37 -4.53 4.86
N ALA A 432 9.69 -4.23 6.10
CA ALA A 432 9.35 -2.92 6.64
C ALA A 432 10.34 -1.89 6.09
N LEU A 433 9.82 -0.78 5.58
CA LEU A 433 10.58 0.20 4.81
C LEU A 433 10.91 1.42 5.67
N PHE A 434 12.18 1.75 5.75
CA PHE A 434 12.71 2.92 6.45
C PHE A 434 13.63 3.74 5.53
N ARG A 435 13.42 3.64 4.22
CA ARG A 435 14.31 4.27 3.25
C ARG A 435 14.27 5.79 3.41
N ARG A 436 15.44 6.44 3.45
CA ARG A 436 15.56 7.90 3.70
C ARG A 436 14.93 8.37 5.02
N ALA A 437 14.62 7.48 5.96
CA ALA A 437 14.03 7.86 7.25
C ALA A 437 15.10 8.33 8.25
N HIS A 438 14.74 9.21 9.18
CA HIS A 438 15.56 9.57 10.33
C HIS A 438 14.96 8.97 11.59
N LEU A 439 15.68 8.09 12.28
CA LEU A 439 15.16 7.35 13.42
C LEU A 439 16.18 7.15 14.53
N PRO A 440 15.77 7.22 15.81
CA PRO A 440 16.56 6.70 16.92
C PRO A 440 16.71 5.18 16.85
N LEU A 441 17.86 4.65 17.27
CA LEU A 441 18.09 3.19 17.35
C LEU A 441 16.96 2.45 18.10
N ALA A 442 16.42 3.06 19.16
CA ALA A 442 15.34 2.49 19.96
C ALA A 442 14.06 2.16 19.15
N VAL A 443 13.86 2.83 18.00
CA VAL A 443 12.70 2.60 17.11
C VAL A 443 12.78 1.28 16.36
N ILE A 444 13.98 0.78 16.06
CA ILE A 444 14.18 -0.50 15.36
C ILE A 444 14.73 -1.60 16.28
N GLY A 445 14.99 -1.27 17.55
CA GLY A 445 15.51 -2.18 18.56
C GLY A 445 17.02 -2.43 18.42
N GLU A 446 17.60 -3.06 19.44
CA GLU A 446 19.05 -3.30 19.53
C GLU A 446 19.48 -4.70 19.06
N THR A 447 18.56 -5.64 18.83
CA THR A 447 18.90 -7.06 18.62
C THR A 447 18.23 -7.73 17.42
N ASN A 448 17.14 -7.18 16.88
CA ASN A 448 16.40 -7.82 15.78
C ASN A 448 16.01 -6.80 14.72
N TRP A 449 16.77 -6.79 13.63
CA TRP A 449 16.56 -5.97 12.45
C TRP A 449 16.08 -6.79 11.26
N ARG A 450 15.66 -8.03 11.48
CA ARG A 450 15.20 -8.94 10.42
C ARG A 450 14.25 -8.20 9.46
N MET A 451 14.49 -8.38 8.16
CA MET A 451 13.59 -7.91 7.11
C MET A 451 13.34 -6.39 7.08
N LEU A 452 14.27 -5.58 7.61
CA LEU A 452 14.23 -4.13 7.47
C LEU A 452 14.92 -3.67 6.16
N ASP A 453 14.37 -2.64 5.54
CA ASP A 453 15.04 -1.86 4.49
C ASP A 453 15.46 -0.49 5.04
N LEU A 454 16.75 -0.35 5.35
CA LEU A 454 17.36 0.86 5.92
C LEU A 454 18.16 1.64 4.86
N THR A 455 17.87 1.44 3.57
CA THR A 455 18.58 2.14 2.48
C THR A 455 18.51 3.66 2.69
N GLU A 456 19.67 4.33 2.77
CA GLU A 456 19.79 5.78 3.02
C GLU A 456 19.15 6.28 4.34
N ALA A 457 18.87 5.38 5.29
CA ALA A 457 18.33 5.77 6.59
C ALA A 457 19.41 6.40 7.48
N VAL A 458 19.04 7.44 8.22
CA VAL A 458 19.87 8.06 9.26
C VAL A 458 19.44 7.50 10.62
N ILE A 459 20.32 6.72 11.24
CA ILE A 459 20.06 6.11 12.55
C ILE A 459 20.82 6.89 13.63
N ASP A 460 20.10 7.45 14.60
CA ASP A 460 20.70 8.09 15.77
C ASP A 460 21.13 7.02 16.78
N GLY A 461 22.44 6.95 17.03
CA GLY A 461 23.05 5.93 17.87
C GLY A 461 23.49 4.67 17.09
N ARG A 462 24.16 3.75 17.79
CA ARG A 462 24.67 2.49 17.24
C ARG A 462 24.45 1.37 18.26
N PRO A 463 24.22 0.12 17.81
CA PRO A 463 24.26 -1.03 18.71
C PRO A 463 25.57 -1.06 19.49
N ARG A 464 25.50 -1.34 20.79
CA ARG A 464 26.69 -1.48 21.64
C ARG A 464 27.36 -2.84 21.48
N THR A 465 26.57 -3.84 21.09
CA THR A 465 26.97 -5.22 20.80
C THR A 465 26.03 -5.76 19.73
N MET A 466 26.48 -6.73 18.95
CA MET A 466 25.66 -7.51 18.03
C MET A 466 25.66 -9.00 18.40
N LYS A 467 25.86 -9.31 19.68
CA LYS A 467 25.73 -10.68 20.19
C LYS A 467 24.30 -11.20 20.00
N ASN A 468 24.17 -12.36 19.35
CA ASN A 468 22.90 -12.97 18.93
C ASN A 468 22.01 -12.02 18.11
N PHE A 469 22.61 -11.10 17.37
CA PHE A 469 21.88 -10.13 16.56
C PHE A 469 21.25 -10.79 15.33
N CYS A 470 19.97 -10.51 15.08
CA CYS A 470 19.24 -11.05 13.94
C CYS A 470 19.05 -9.96 12.90
N ALA A 471 19.72 -10.07 11.76
CA ALA A 471 19.62 -9.15 10.63
C ALA A 471 19.33 -9.91 9.31
N GLU A 472 18.66 -11.05 9.41
CA GLU A 472 18.38 -11.87 8.24
C GLU A 472 17.53 -11.08 7.23
N TYR A 473 17.98 -11.10 5.98
CA TYR A 473 17.44 -10.29 4.88
C TYR A 473 17.52 -8.77 5.09
N THR A 474 18.16 -8.23 6.10
CA THR A 474 18.21 -6.77 6.32
C THR A 474 19.01 -6.06 5.25
N ILE A 475 18.55 -4.91 4.78
CA ILE A 475 19.35 -3.99 3.97
C ILE A 475 19.86 -2.90 4.90
N PHE A 476 21.16 -2.92 5.22
CA PHE A 476 21.80 -1.88 6.01
C PHE A 476 21.98 -0.60 5.19
N PRO A 477 22.12 0.57 5.85
CA PRO A 477 22.68 1.74 5.18
C PRO A 477 24.08 1.42 4.67
N ASP A 478 24.44 1.94 3.50
CA ASP A 478 25.82 1.90 3.03
C ASP A 478 26.73 2.68 3.99
N ASP A 479 28.01 2.31 4.08
CA ASP A 479 29.00 2.94 4.96
C ASP A 479 28.63 2.94 6.45
N PHE A 480 27.75 2.02 6.87
CA PHE A 480 27.29 1.94 8.25
C PHE A 480 28.46 1.60 9.19
N ALA A 481 28.98 2.61 9.88
CA ALA A 481 30.09 2.47 10.81
C ALA A 481 29.61 1.99 12.18
N LEU A 482 30.20 0.88 12.63
CA LEU A 482 30.02 0.33 13.97
C LEU A 482 31.27 0.63 14.82
N PRO A 483 31.12 0.64 16.15
CA PRO A 483 32.26 0.69 17.08
C PRO A 483 33.34 -0.35 16.74
N GLU A 484 34.61 0.00 16.99
CA GLU A 484 35.71 -0.98 16.94
C GLU A 484 35.46 -2.12 17.94
N GLN A 485 35.97 -3.32 17.63
CA GLN A 485 35.79 -4.51 18.47
C GLN A 485 34.33 -4.89 18.72
N MET A 486 33.48 -4.69 17.72
CA MET A 486 32.08 -5.13 17.77
C MET A 486 31.99 -6.64 18.01
N ASP A 487 31.26 -7.05 19.04
CA ASP A 487 30.98 -8.46 19.34
C ASP A 487 29.87 -8.97 18.41
N LEU A 488 30.22 -9.91 17.53
CA LEU A 488 29.36 -10.56 16.55
C LEU A 488 28.98 -12.00 16.95
N THR A 489 29.25 -12.41 18.19
CA THR A 489 29.03 -13.78 18.67
C THR A 489 27.60 -14.23 18.39
N GLY A 490 27.45 -15.28 17.57
CA GLY A 490 26.16 -15.87 17.24
C GLY A 490 25.23 -14.99 16.40
N ALA A 491 25.74 -13.91 15.80
CA ALA A 491 24.95 -13.03 14.95
C ALA A 491 24.56 -13.73 13.64
N ASN A 492 23.34 -13.45 13.16
CA ASN A 492 22.82 -13.96 11.91
C ASN A 492 22.55 -12.81 10.93
N PHE A 493 23.42 -12.69 9.93
CA PHE A 493 23.37 -11.75 8.82
C PHE A 493 23.06 -12.44 7.49
N SER A 494 22.48 -13.64 7.52
CA SER A 494 22.19 -14.36 6.28
C SER A 494 21.27 -13.54 5.36
N PHE A 495 21.59 -13.53 4.06
CA PHE A 495 20.90 -12.73 3.04
C PHE A 495 20.89 -11.21 3.29
N ALA A 496 21.66 -10.70 4.25
CA ALA A 496 21.73 -9.28 4.53
C ALA A 496 22.57 -8.55 3.48
N ARG A 497 22.24 -7.30 3.19
CA ARG A 497 23.09 -6.39 2.42
C ARG A 497 23.83 -5.47 3.38
N MET A 498 25.15 -5.59 3.41
CA MET A 498 26.09 -4.95 4.32
C MET A 498 27.27 -4.32 3.54
N VAL A 499 26.94 -3.61 2.46
CA VAL A 499 27.92 -3.01 1.54
C VAL A 499 28.70 -1.90 2.26
N ARG A 500 30.03 -1.94 2.18
CA ARG A 500 30.94 -0.97 2.81
C ARG A 500 30.77 -0.84 4.34
N ILE A 501 30.21 -1.85 4.99
CA ILE A 501 30.10 -1.85 6.46
C ILE A 501 31.49 -1.89 7.10
N LYS A 502 31.66 -1.21 8.25
CA LYS A 502 32.93 -1.17 8.99
C LYS A 502 32.83 -1.96 10.29
N LEU A 503 33.63 -3.02 10.39
CA LEU A 503 33.69 -4.00 11.48
C LEU A 503 35.16 -4.27 11.88
N HIS A 504 35.92 -3.20 12.08
CA HIS A 504 37.33 -3.27 12.46
C HIS A 504 37.52 -4.00 13.78
N ASN A 505 38.45 -4.96 13.82
CA ASN A 505 38.78 -5.77 14.99
C ASN A 505 37.57 -6.48 15.63
N ALA A 506 36.49 -6.72 14.87
CA ALA A 506 35.31 -7.39 15.37
C ALA A 506 35.66 -8.75 15.99
N ILE A 507 34.95 -9.13 17.06
CA ILE A 507 35.24 -10.35 17.81
C ILE A 507 34.03 -11.28 17.80
N SER A 508 34.28 -12.57 17.96
CA SER A 508 33.24 -13.57 18.01
C SER A 508 33.71 -14.85 18.70
N ASP A 509 32.99 -15.29 19.72
CA ASP A 509 33.21 -16.60 20.35
C ASP A 509 32.56 -17.74 19.54
N VAL A 510 31.46 -17.43 18.83
CA VAL A 510 30.70 -18.36 17.99
C VAL A 510 30.49 -17.71 16.64
N GLY A 511 31.08 -18.27 15.60
CA GLY A 511 31.16 -17.67 14.27
C GLY A 511 29.85 -17.07 13.76
N PRO A 512 29.83 -15.80 13.32
CA PRO A 512 28.65 -15.19 12.73
C PRO A 512 28.27 -15.83 11.41
N ASN A 513 26.97 -15.83 11.11
CA ASN A 513 26.44 -16.37 9.87
C ASN A 513 26.22 -15.24 8.83
N PHE A 514 27.05 -15.25 7.78
CA PHE A 514 26.96 -14.38 6.60
C PHE A 514 26.53 -15.14 5.34
N THR A 515 25.82 -16.28 5.48
CA THR A 515 25.37 -17.08 4.34
C THR A 515 24.58 -16.21 3.36
N GLU A 516 24.99 -16.18 2.08
CA GLU A 516 24.37 -15.37 1.02
C GLU A 516 24.29 -13.86 1.32
N ALA A 517 25.08 -13.37 2.28
CA ALA A 517 25.16 -11.94 2.56
C ALA A 517 25.96 -11.21 1.48
N ASP A 518 25.59 -9.96 1.22
CA ASP A 518 26.32 -9.04 0.36
C ASP A 518 27.22 -8.13 1.21
N LEU A 519 28.50 -8.45 1.27
CA LEU A 519 29.55 -7.77 2.03
C LEU A 519 30.53 -7.05 1.09
N ARG A 520 30.08 -6.64 -0.10
CA ARG A 520 30.93 -5.93 -1.05
C ARG A 520 31.61 -4.74 -0.37
N ARG A 521 32.94 -4.69 -0.48
CA ARG A 521 33.80 -3.65 0.08
C ARG A 521 33.68 -3.45 1.60
N ALA A 522 33.19 -4.44 2.34
CA ALA A 522 33.16 -4.37 3.79
C ALA A 522 34.59 -4.36 4.38
N GLU A 523 34.79 -3.64 5.48
CA GLU A 523 36.07 -3.47 6.17
C GLU A 523 36.06 -4.25 7.48
N LEU A 524 36.75 -5.40 7.51
CA LEU A 524 36.90 -6.29 8.67
C LEU A 524 38.39 -6.62 8.98
N PRO A 525 39.34 -5.66 8.91
CA PRO A 525 40.73 -5.97 9.20
C PRO A 525 40.90 -6.33 10.68
N GLY A 526 41.78 -7.29 10.96
CA GLY A 526 42.09 -7.74 12.32
C GLY A 526 40.94 -8.42 13.05
N ALA A 527 39.84 -8.74 12.37
CA ALA A 527 38.67 -9.36 13.01
C ALA A 527 38.95 -10.81 13.42
N PHE A 528 38.45 -11.21 14.58
CA PHE A 528 38.49 -12.57 15.11
C PHE A 528 37.15 -13.24 14.84
N LEU A 529 37.06 -13.91 13.69
CA LEU A 529 35.83 -14.47 13.11
C LEU A 529 36.01 -15.97 12.83
N ASP A 530 36.61 -16.69 13.77
CA ASP A 530 36.73 -18.15 13.67
C ASP A 530 35.31 -18.77 13.56
N GLU A 531 35.19 -19.82 12.77
CA GLU A 531 33.94 -20.53 12.44
C GLU A 531 32.88 -19.68 11.69
N ALA A 532 33.21 -18.47 11.25
CA ALA A 532 32.28 -17.63 10.48
C ALA A 532 31.85 -18.30 9.17
N ILE A 533 30.56 -18.13 8.82
CA ILE A 533 29.96 -18.76 7.65
C ILE A 533 29.75 -17.73 6.56
N PHE A 534 30.62 -17.71 5.54
CA PHE A 534 30.51 -16.88 4.34
C PHE A 534 30.00 -17.66 3.12
N SER A 535 29.34 -18.80 3.32
CA SER A 535 28.88 -19.66 2.23
C SER A 535 27.96 -18.90 1.27
N ARG A 536 28.29 -18.92 -0.04
CA ARG A 536 27.60 -18.17 -1.10
C ARG A 536 27.54 -16.65 -0.89
N ALA A 537 28.32 -16.09 0.03
CA ALA A 537 28.39 -14.65 0.26
C ALA A 537 29.07 -13.93 -0.91
N ILE A 538 28.69 -12.67 -1.12
CA ILE A 538 29.33 -11.77 -2.08
C ILE A 538 30.38 -10.96 -1.32
N LEU A 539 31.65 -11.21 -1.62
CA LEU A 539 32.81 -10.68 -0.90
C LEU A 539 33.73 -9.81 -1.78
N HIS A 540 33.23 -9.31 -2.92
CA HIS A 540 34.06 -8.50 -3.82
C HIS A 540 34.61 -7.26 -3.07
N GLY A 541 35.93 -7.11 -3.06
CA GLY A 541 36.57 -5.97 -2.39
C GLY A 541 36.58 -6.00 -0.87
N VAL A 542 36.13 -7.08 -0.23
CA VAL A 542 36.16 -7.17 1.22
C VAL A 542 37.59 -7.04 1.74
N ASN A 543 37.80 -6.36 2.87
CA ASN A 543 39.08 -6.31 3.55
C ASN A 543 39.03 -7.15 4.84
N LEU A 544 39.60 -8.35 4.79
CA LEU A 544 39.80 -9.31 5.88
C LEU A 544 41.29 -9.45 6.23
N SER A 545 42.10 -8.43 5.94
CA SER A 545 43.54 -8.49 6.23
C SER A 545 43.81 -8.68 7.72
N ASN A 546 44.77 -9.55 8.05
CA ASN A 546 45.12 -9.94 9.42
C ASN A 546 43.97 -10.56 10.25
N ALA A 547 42.86 -10.97 9.63
CA ALA A 547 41.75 -11.58 10.34
C ALA A 547 42.08 -13.02 10.79
N SER A 548 41.54 -13.45 11.93
CA SER A 548 41.46 -14.86 12.30
C SER A 548 40.16 -15.44 11.73
N LEU A 549 40.31 -16.47 10.89
CA LEU A 549 39.24 -17.10 10.11
C LEU A 549 39.41 -18.63 10.15
N SER A 550 39.86 -19.16 11.29
CA SER A 550 40.04 -20.59 11.46
C SER A 550 38.68 -21.28 11.39
N TYR A 551 38.57 -22.39 10.66
CA TYR A 551 37.31 -23.11 10.39
C TYR A 551 36.22 -22.28 9.69
N ALA A 552 36.54 -21.10 9.16
CA ALA A 552 35.58 -20.29 8.42
C ALA A 552 35.17 -20.99 7.10
N LYS A 553 33.90 -20.83 6.71
CA LYS A 553 33.32 -21.47 5.53
C LYS A 553 33.14 -20.44 4.41
N PHE A 554 33.93 -20.55 3.37
CA PHE A 554 33.83 -19.77 2.14
C PHE A 554 33.22 -20.58 0.98
N ASP A 555 32.49 -21.66 1.29
CA ASP A 555 31.91 -22.52 0.24
C ASP A 555 31.08 -21.71 -0.77
N SER A 556 31.46 -21.77 -2.04
CA SER A 556 30.80 -21.04 -3.13
C SER A 556 30.77 -19.50 -2.94
N ALA A 557 31.62 -18.95 -2.07
CA ALA A 557 31.72 -17.50 -1.85
C ALA A 557 32.41 -16.81 -3.03
N ARG A 558 32.03 -15.55 -3.27
CA ARG A 558 32.52 -14.76 -4.41
C ARG A 558 33.54 -13.72 -3.95
N LEU A 559 34.83 -14.04 -4.09
CA LEU A 559 35.96 -13.17 -3.77
C LEU A 559 36.66 -12.65 -5.03
N ASP A 560 36.14 -12.97 -6.21
CA ASP A 560 36.68 -12.57 -7.51
C ASP A 560 36.79 -11.05 -7.60
N SER A 561 37.86 -10.60 -8.25
CA SER A 561 38.09 -9.19 -8.50
C SER A 561 37.05 -8.69 -9.50
N ILE A 562 36.38 -7.59 -9.17
CA ILE A 562 35.43 -6.94 -10.06
C ILE A 562 35.95 -5.58 -10.48
N THR A 563 35.54 -5.15 -11.66
CA THR A 563 35.73 -3.78 -12.10
C THR A 563 34.52 -2.96 -11.69
N ASP A 564 34.74 -1.88 -10.94
CA ASP A 564 33.71 -0.90 -10.66
C ASP A 564 34.04 0.43 -11.36
N LYS A 565 33.00 1.10 -11.85
CA LYS A 565 33.09 2.40 -12.53
C LYS A 565 32.45 3.46 -11.65
N GLU A 566 33.05 3.71 -10.48
CA GLU A 566 32.70 4.86 -9.65
C GLU A 566 33.46 6.11 -10.10
N GLY A 567 32.75 7.23 -10.29
CA GLY A 567 33.37 8.54 -10.55
C GLY A 567 34.11 8.69 -11.88
N GLY A 568 33.90 7.79 -12.85
CA GLY A 568 34.56 7.82 -14.17
C GLY A 568 35.95 7.19 -14.22
N SER A 569 36.47 6.69 -13.09
CA SER A 569 37.69 5.87 -13.02
C SER A 569 37.35 4.39 -12.86
N THR A 570 37.95 3.56 -13.70
CA THR A 570 37.92 2.09 -13.56
C THR A 570 38.79 1.68 -12.38
N LEU A 571 38.19 1.30 -11.25
CA LEU A 571 38.93 0.70 -10.13
C LEU A 571 38.73 -0.82 -10.12
N SER A 572 39.86 -1.55 -10.11
CA SER A 572 39.85 -2.98 -9.80
C SER A 572 39.63 -3.16 -8.30
N ILE A 573 38.48 -3.71 -7.94
CA ILE A 573 38.11 -4.00 -6.56
C ILE A 573 38.43 -5.46 -6.27
N ARG A 574 39.42 -5.69 -5.41
CA ARG A 574 39.98 -7.00 -5.08
C ARG A 574 39.71 -7.35 -3.63
N ALA A 575 39.20 -8.55 -3.35
CA ALA A 575 39.11 -9.07 -1.98
C ALA A 575 40.51 -9.19 -1.37
N ASN A 576 40.70 -8.73 -0.14
CA ASN A 576 41.97 -8.71 0.56
C ASN A 576 41.92 -9.53 1.84
N LEU A 577 42.58 -10.69 1.84
CA LEU A 577 42.76 -11.59 2.98
C LEU A 577 44.22 -11.64 3.41
N SER A 578 45.06 -10.67 3.03
CA SER A 578 46.50 -10.73 3.30
C SER A 578 46.79 -10.95 4.78
N TYR A 579 47.70 -11.88 5.09
CA TYR A 579 48.09 -12.26 6.45
C TYR A 579 46.98 -12.86 7.34
N ALA A 580 45.84 -13.23 6.77
CA ALA A 580 44.78 -13.90 7.51
C ALA A 580 45.15 -15.32 7.95
N VAL A 581 44.51 -15.79 9.03
CA VAL A 581 44.63 -17.15 9.56
C VAL A 581 43.49 -18.00 9.04
N LEU A 582 43.79 -18.99 8.20
CA LEU A 582 42.82 -19.82 7.50
C LEU A 582 42.97 -21.30 7.90
N VAL A 583 43.31 -21.57 9.16
CA VAL A 583 43.49 -22.94 9.64
C VAL A 583 42.16 -23.70 9.53
N ASN A 584 42.15 -24.83 8.82
CA ASN A 584 40.93 -25.62 8.57
C ASN A 584 39.80 -24.87 7.85
N ALA A 585 40.08 -23.76 7.16
CA ALA A 585 39.07 -23.02 6.41
C ALA A 585 38.63 -23.77 5.13
N ASP A 586 37.36 -23.65 4.78
CA ASP A 586 36.77 -24.31 3.61
C ASP A 586 36.53 -23.31 2.48
N PHE A 587 37.36 -23.35 1.43
CA PHE A 587 37.20 -22.56 0.21
C PHE A 587 36.62 -23.39 -0.94
N SER A 588 35.92 -24.48 -0.67
CA SER A 588 35.35 -25.32 -1.73
C SER A 588 34.44 -24.50 -2.65
N ARG A 589 34.59 -24.66 -3.97
CA ARG A 589 33.82 -23.92 -4.99
C ARG A 589 33.89 -22.38 -4.88
N ALA A 590 34.78 -21.81 -4.08
CA ALA A 590 34.93 -20.37 -3.96
C ALA A 590 35.50 -19.77 -5.25
N TYR A 591 35.10 -18.53 -5.56
CA TYR A 591 35.57 -17.81 -6.74
C TYR A 591 36.62 -16.80 -6.32
N LEU A 592 37.87 -16.96 -6.77
CA LEU A 592 39.00 -16.07 -6.42
C LEU A 592 39.67 -15.48 -7.67
N ASP A 593 39.00 -15.56 -8.82
CA ASP A 593 39.56 -15.19 -10.12
C ASP A 593 39.82 -13.67 -10.27
N LYS A 594 40.73 -13.35 -11.18
CA LYS A 594 40.89 -12.00 -11.72
C LYS A 594 39.70 -11.63 -12.58
N GLY A 595 39.23 -10.39 -12.44
CA GLY A 595 38.25 -9.81 -13.35
C GLY A 595 38.81 -9.61 -14.76
N THR A 596 37.94 -9.37 -15.73
CA THR A 596 38.30 -9.23 -17.15
C THR A 596 39.32 -8.12 -17.43
N GLU A 597 39.31 -7.06 -16.62
CA GLU A 597 40.23 -5.92 -16.73
C GLU A 597 41.27 -5.91 -15.60
N SER A 598 41.24 -6.90 -14.69
CA SER A 598 42.20 -7.01 -13.58
C SER A 598 43.35 -7.93 -13.96
N THR A 599 44.55 -7.56 -13.51
CA THR A 599 45.73 -8.43 -13.60
C THR A 599 45.80 -9.46 -12.48
N HIS A 600 45.01 -9.29 -11.41
CA HIS A 600 45.08 -10.11 -10.20
C HIS A 600 43.68 -10.50 -9.66
N GLY A 601 43.57 -11.74 -9.16
CA GLY A 601 42.39 -12.33 -8.52
C GLY A 601 42.24 -11.89 -7.08
N ALA A 602 41.77 -12.70 -6.14
CA ALA A 602 41.73 -12.34 -4.70
C ALA A 602 43.15 -12.30 -4.07
N ASN A 603 43.40 -11.42 -3.09
CA ASN A 603 44.70 -11.29 -2.40
C ASN A 603 44.72 -12.16 -1.15
N LEU A 604 45.55 -13.20 -1.16
CA LEU A 604 45.83 -14.12 -0.06
C LEU A 604 47.34 -14.11 0.27
N GLY A 605 48.02 -12.99 0.02
CA GLY A 605 49.45 -12.87 0.32
C GLY A 605 49.72 -13.05 1.82
N GLY A 606 50.69 -13.88 2.17
CA GLY A 606 51.09 -14.12 3.55
C GLY A 606 50.08 -14.90 4.41
N VAL A 607 49.01 -15.46 3.84
CA VAL A 607 48.02 -16.22 4.63
C VAL A 607 48.63 -17.47 5.25
N ARG A 608 48.04 -17.91 6.36
CA ARG A 608 48.31 -19.20 6.98
C ARG A 608 47.18 -20.17 6.67
N PHE A 609 47.36 -21.04 5.67
CA PHE A 609 46.29 -21.91 5.19
C PHE A 609 46.73 -23.37 5.19
N TYR A 610 46.31 -24.09 6.23
CA TYR A 610 46.64 -25.50 6.44
C TYR A 610 45.63 -26.15 7.38
N GLY A 611 45.73 -27.46 7.56
CA GLY A 611 44.90 -28.23 8.48
C GLY A 611 44.13 -29.33 7.76
N ASN A 612 43.63 -30.30 8.53
CA ASN A 612 42.98 -31.50 7.98
C ASN A 612 41.69 -31.21 7.21
N ASN A 613 41.00 -30.12 7.56
CA ASN A 613 39.76 -29.70 6.90
C ASN A 613 39.99 -28.57 5.88
N ALA A 614 41.23 -28.08 5.76
CA ALA A 614 41.54 -27.01 4.82
C ALA A 614 41.39 -27.50 3.37
N THR A 615 40.54 -26.84 2.58
CA THR A 615 40.20 -27.29 1.23
C THR A 615 40.01 -26.13 0.28
N VAL A 616 40.38 -26.35 -0.98
CA VAL A 616 40.17 -25.46 -2.14
C VAL A 616 39.52 -26.24 -3.29
N THR A 617 38.84 -27.34 -2.97
CA THR A 617 38.25 -28.26 -3.95
C THR A 617 37.26 -27.51 -4.83
N GLU A 618 37.41 -27.59 -6.14
CA GLU A 618 36.61 -26.87 -7.15
C GLU A 618 36.63 -25.34 -7.09
N ALA A 619 37.48 -24.73 -6.25
CA ALA A 619 37.67 -23.28 -6.25
C ALA A 619 38.31 -22.81 -7.56
N THR A 620 37.94 -21.61 -8.03
CA THR A 620 38.58 -20.98 -9.18
C THR A 620 39.64 -19.98 -8.71
N LEU A 621 40.85 -20.07 -9.27
CA LEU A 621 42.05 -19.41 -8.72
C LEU A 621 42.82 -18.57 -9.75
N ASN A 622 42.18 -18.11 -10.83
CA ASN A 622 42.88 -17.45 -11.93
C ASN A 622 43.49 -16.12 -11.46
N GLY A 623 44.82 -16.00 -11.50
CA GLY A 623 45.51 -14.82 -10.98
C GLY A 623 45.38 -14.58 -9.48
N ALA A 624 44.85 -15.53 -8.70
CA ALA A 624 44.81 -15.43 -7.24
C ALA A 624 46.24 -15.32 -6.68
N ASP A 625 46.43 -14.51 -5.64
CA ASP A 625 47.75 -14.18 -5.13
C ASP A 625 47.97 -14.75 -3.74
N PHE A 626 48.85 -15.72 -3.66
CA PHE A 626 49.31 -16.38 -2.45
C PHE A 626 50.77 -16.01 -2.15
N SER A 627 51.24 -14.83 -2.58
CA SER A 627 52.63 -14.45 -2.41
C SER A 627 53.05 -14.47 -0.94
N GLY A 628 54.13 -15.17 -0.61
CA GLY A 628 54.60 -15.33 0.76
C GLY A 628 53.67 -16.13 1.69
N ALA A 629 52.63 -16.79 1.16
CA ALA A 629 51.70 -17.58 1.97
C ALA A 629 52.35 -18.86 2.50
N TYR A 630 51.83 -19.34 3.64
CA TYR A 630 52.19 -20.62 4.25
C TYR A 630 51.06 -21.62 4.02
N LEU A 631 51.26 -22.50 3.04
CA LEU A 631 50.29 -23.45 2.54
C LEU A 631 50.75 -24.88 2.87
N GLY A 632 50.01 -25.58 3.73
CA GLY A 632 50.42 -26.88 4.27
C GLY A 632 49.40 -27.96 3.98
N GLY A 633 49.78 -28.96 3.18
CA GLY A 633 48.97 -30.16 2.91
C GLY A 633 47.71 -29.92 2.06
N LEU A 634 47.56 -28.75 1.45
CA LEU A 634 46.38 -28.41 0.64
C LEU A 634 46.31 -29.26 -0.64
N ASN A 635 45.10 -29.66 -1.00
CA ASN A 635 44.84 -30.37 -2.24
C ASN A 635 44.26 -29.43 -3.31
N PHE A 636 45.10 -29.01 -4.24
CA PHE A 636 44.72 -28.22 -5.42
C PHE A 636 44.32 -29.08 -6.63
N SER A 637 44.46 -30.41 -6.59
CA SER A 637 44.12 -31.27 -7.76
C SER A 637 42.68 -31.10 -8.26
N GLY A 638 41.75 -30.72 -7.36
CA GLY A 638 40.36 -30.42 -7.72
C GLY A 638 40.07 -28.94 -8.03
N ALA A 639 41.05 -28.05 -7.89
CA ALA A 639 40.87 -26.62 -8.17
C ALA A 639 40.79 -26.37 -9.68
N LYS A 640 40.08 -25.31 -10.05
CA LYS A 640 39.76 -24.94 -11.43
C LYS A 640 40.45 -23.62 -11.79
N ALA A 641 40.64 -23.40 -13.10
CA ALA A 641 41.10 -22.13 -13.66
C ALA A 641 42.35 -21.53 -12.97
N MET A 642 43.40 -22.31 -12.75
CA MET A 642 44.58 -21.85 -12.00
C MET A 642 45.64 -21.11 -12.86
N ASP A 643 45.25 -20.56 -14.01
CA ASP A 643 46.17 -19.83 -14.87
C ASP A 643 46.63 -18.52 -14.19
N SER A 644 47.89 -18.16 -14.38
CA SER A 644 48.53 -16.97 -13.80
C SER A 644 48.48 -16.87 -12.28
N VAL A 645 48.16 -17.95 -11.56
CA VAL A 645 48.17 -17.96 -10.08
C VAL A 645 49.55 -17.59 -9.55
N ILE A 646 49.60 -16.83 -8.45
CA ILE A 646 50.85 -16.28 -7.91
C ILE A 646 51.15 -16.94 -6.57
N PHE A 647 52.22 -17.72 -6.54
CA PHE A 647 52.80 -18.36 -5.35
C PHE A 647 54.22 -17.83 -5.08
N ALA A 648 54.56 -16.62 -5.54
CA ALA A 648 55.89 -16.05 -5.38
C ALA A 648 56.28 -16.00 -3.88
N MET A 649 57.45 -16.53 -3.53
CA MET A 649 57.93 -16.64 -2.14
C MET A 649 57.02 -17.45 -1.20
N ALA A 650 55.97 -18.12 -1.70
CA ALA A 650 55.07 -18.93 -0.89
C ALA A 650 55.71 -20.25 -0.51
N CYS A 651 55.29 -20.83 0.61
CA CYS A 651 55.68 -22.17 1.01
C CYS A 651 54.53 -23.15 0.82
N LEU A 652 54.69 -24.10 -0.10
CA LEU A 652 53.72 -25.07 -0.59
C LEU A 652 54.04 -26.48 -0.07
N VAL A 653 54.13 -26.65 1.25
CA VAL A 653 54.59 -27.91 1.83
C VAL A 653 53.53 -28.99 1.69
N ASN A 654 53.90 -30.14 1.14
CA ASN A 654 53.01 -31.29 0.89
C ASN A 654 51.72 -30.93 0.11
N CYS A 655 51.73 -29.85 -0.66
CA CYS A 655 50.57 -29.48 -1.46
C CYS A 655 50.46 -30.39 -2.70
N LYS A 656 49.23 -30.76 -3.06
CA LYS A 656 48.94 -31.64 -4.21
C LYS A 656 48.41 -30.83 -5.38
N PHE A 657 49.03 -30.97 -6.54
CA PHE A 657 48.71 -30.31 -7.80
C PHE A 657 48.51 -31.34 -8.92
N ASN A 658 48.09 -32.56 -8.60
CA ASN A 658 47.98 -33.64 -9.59
C ASN A 658 47.04 -33.26 -10.74
N GLY A 659 47.53 -33.32 -11.98
CA GLY A 659 46.74 -33.09 -13.20
C GLY A 659 46.24 -31.66 -13.44
N VAL A 660 46.63 -30.67 -12.61
CA VAL A 660 46.14 -29.30 -12.75
C VAL A 660 46.80 -28.55 -13.90
N TYR A 661 46.07 -27.59 -14.48
CA TYR A 661 46.60 -26.63 -15.46
C TYR A 661 46.89 -25.30 -14.75
N MET A 662 48.17 -24.93 -14.72
CA MET A 662 48.69 -23.73 -14.06
C MET A 662 49.60 -22.96 -15.03
N ARG A 663 49.07 -22.56 -16.18
CA ARG A 663 49.86 -21.86 -17.19
C ARG A 663 50.26 -20.49 -16.68
N GLN A 664 51.49 -20.07 -16.94
CA GLN A 664 52.03 -18.78 -16.51
C GLN A 664 51.96 -18.54 -14.98
N ALA A 665 51.90 -19.61 -14.19
CA ALA A 665 51.94 -19.49 -12.73
C ALA A 665 53.27 -18.92 -12.26
N GLN A 666 53.24 -18.08 -11.21
CA GLN A 666 54.42 -17.44 -10.66
C GLN A 666 54.84 -18.15 -9.36
N LEU A 667 55.92 -18.91 -9.42
CA LEU A 667 56.48 -19.73 -8.32
C LEU A 667 57.90 -19.26 -7.94
N ASN A 668 58.26 -18.02 -8.29
CA ASN A 668 59.59 -17.47 -8.05
C ASN A 668 59.92 -17.47 -6.56
N GLY A 669 61.04 -18.08 -6.18
CA GLY A 669 61.46 -18.20 -4.77
C GLY A 669 60.53 -19.04 -3.88
N ALA A 670 59.55 -19.75 -4.45
CA ALA A 670 58.61 -20.56 -3.69
C ALA A 670 59.30 -21.81 -3.10
N CYS A 671 58.84 -22.23 -1.93
CA CYS A 671 59.27 -23.44 -1.24
C CYS A 671 58.30 -24.59 -1.58
N LEU A 672 58.72 -25.50 -2.46
CA LEU A 672 57.90 -26.58 -3.02
C LEU A 672 58.10 -27.92 -2.28
N LEU A 673 58.45 -27.88 -0.99
CA LEU A 673 58.92 -29.05 -0.24
C LEU A 673 57.83 -30.13 -0.13
N GLY A 674 58.08 -31.31 -0.68
CA GLY A 674 57.11 -32.41 -0.69
C GLY A 674 55.85 -32.15 -1.53
N ALA A 675 55.82 -31.07 -2.31
CA ALA A 675 54.72 -30.80 -3.23
C ALA A 675 54.69 -31.83 -4.37
N ASP A 676 53.48 -32.20 -4.78
CA ASP A 676 53.25 -33.18 -5.83
C ASP A 676 52.61 -32.53 -7.06
N PHE A 677 53.38 -32.37 -8.12
CA PHE A 677 52.98 -31.84 -9.42
C PHE A 677 52.86 -32.95 -10.49
N THR A 678 52.61 -34.19 -10.08
CA THR A 678 52.45 -35.30 -11.03
C THR A 678 51.34 -34.97 -12.04
N GLU A 679 51.65 -35.07 -13.34
CA GLU A 679 50.76 -34.74 -14.46
C GLU A 679 50.30 -33.27 -14.57
N ALA A 680 50.79 -32.36 -13.72
CA ALA A 680 50.49 -30.93 -13.82
C ALA A 680 51.06 -30.31 -15.11
N LYS A 681 50.43 -29.24 -15.59
CA LYS A 681 50.90 -28.41 -16.72
C LYS A 681 51.32 -27.04 -16.23
N LEU A 682 52.62 -26.74 -16.38
CA LEU A 682 53.32 -25.55 -15.92
C LEU A 682 53.91 -24.75 -17.11
N ASP A 683 53.22 -24.77 -18.25
CA ASP A 683 53.65 -24.07 -19.46
C ASP A 683 53.79 -22.57 -19.18
N GLY A 684 54.98 -22.00 -19.46
CA GLY A 684 55.26 -20.58 -19.22
C GLY A 684 55.34 -20.17 -17.74
N ALA A 685 55.32 -21.12 -16.80
CA ALA A 685 55.46 -20.81 -15.38
C ALA A 685 56.85 -20.26 -15.04
N SER A 686 56.93 -19.38 -14.04
CA SER A 686 58.18 -18.80 -13.56
C SER A 686 58.58 -19.42 -12.23
N MET A 687 59.62 -20.26 -12.20
CA MET A 687 60.10 -20.96 -11.01
C MET A 687 61.51 -20.54 -10.60
N ALA A 688 61.99 -19.37 -11.03
CA ALA A 688 63.34 -18.93 -10.71
C ALA A 688 63.59 -18.96 -9.20
N LYS A 689 64.67 -19.63 -8.77
CA LYS A 689 65.06 -19.79 -7.36
C LYS A 689 64.04 -20.54 -6.48
N ALA A 690 63.08 -21.26 -7.07
CA ALA A 690 62.20 -22.13 -6.29
C ALA A 690 63.01 -23.24 -5.59
N LEU A 691 62.63 -23.56 -4.36
CA LEU A 691 63.29 -24.58 -3.53
C LEU A 691 62.51 -25.88 -3.60
N ILE A 692 63.17 -26.97 -3.96
CA ILE A 692 62.56 -28.31 -3.97
C ILE A 692 63.19 -29.24 -2.94
N ALA A 693 62.43 -30.23 -2.48
CA ALA A 693 62.92 -31.31 -1.64
C ALA A 693 63.42 -32.47 -2.51
N ASP A 694 64.62 -32.95 -2.22
CA ASP A 694 65.18 -34.16 -2.83
C ASP A 694 65.03 -35.35 -1.86
N THR A 695 65.27 -36.56 -2.36
CA THR A 695 65.18 -37.82 -1.65
C THR A 695 65.94 -37.73 -0.31
N PRO A 696 65.26 -37.95 0.83
CA PRO A 696 65.94 -37.92 2.12
C PRO A 696 66.98 -39.04 2.20
N PRO A 697 68.13 -38.83 2.86
CA PRO A 697 69.02 -39.91 3.26
C PRO A 697 68.24 -40.95 4.08
N SER A 698 68.52 -42.24 3.86
CA SER A 698 67.87 -43.33 4.58
C SER A 698 67.91 -43.11 6.09
N GLY A 699 66.74 -43.06 6.75
CA GLY A 699 66.60 -42.90 8.19
C GLY A 699 66.49 -41.46 8.72
N VAL A 700 66.57 -40.43 7.85
CA VAL A 700 66.36 -39.03 8.25
C VAL A 700 65.00 -38.55 7.74
N GLU A 701 64.07 -38.24 8.65
CA GLU A 701 62.82 -37.58 8.28
C GLU A 701 63.09 -36.10 8.00
N ASN A 702 62.69 -35.60 6.82
CA ASN A 702 62.65 -34.17 6.61
C ASN A 702 61.48 -33.59 7.39
N ARG A 703 61.78 -32.62 8.25
CA ARG A 703 60.81 -31.93 9.09
C ARG A 703 60.97 -30.44 8.90
N LEU A 704 59.84 -29.76 8.89
CA LEU A 704 59.75 -28.32 8.83
C LEU A 704 58.95 -27.85 10.05
N THR A 705 59.59 -27.08 10.91
CA THR A 705 58.92 -26.52 12.09
C THR A 705 58.29 -25.18 11.74
N VAL A 706 57.02 -25.00 12.07
CA VAL A 706 56.35 -23.71 11.93
C VAL A 706 56.55 -22.93 13.22
N ILE A 707 57.30 -21.83 13.13
CA ILE A 707 57.64 -20.97 14.26
C ILE A 707 56.61 -19.86 14.36
N GLY A 708 56.22 -19.51 15.59
CA GLY A 708 55.24 -18.45 15.86
C GLY A 708 53.77 -18.91 15.81
N VAL A 709 53.53 -20.21 15.68
CA VAL A 709 52.20 -20.82 15.85
C VAL A 709 52.20 -21.55 17.20
N GLY A 710 51.26 -21.21 18.09
CA GLY A 710 51.12 -21.88 19.38
C GLY A 710 50.99 -23.40 19.19
N GLY A 711 51.84 -24.18 19.88
CA GLY A 711 51.82 -25.65 19.81
C GLY A 711 52.82 -26.31 18.84
N GLY A 712 53.70 -25.56 18.17
CA GLY A 712 54.86 -26.14 17.46
C GLY A 712 54.49 -27.14 16.36
N LEU A 713 53.82 -26.69 15.29
CA LEU A 713 53.48 -27.54 14.16
C LEU A 713 54.75 -27.98 13.43
N THR A 714 55.00 -29.28 13.36
CA THR A 714 56.09 -29.85 12.57
C THR A 714 55.53 -30.63 11.39
N LEU A 715 55.78 -30.16 10.18
CA LEU A 715 55.34 -30.82 8.94
C LEU A 715 56.45 -31.77 8.45
N GLN A 716 56.16 -33.06 8.35
CA GLN A 716 57.02 -34.02 7.68
C GLN A 716 56.83 -33.92 6.16
N TYR A 717 57.89 -33.89 5.37
CA TYR A 717 57.77 -33.80 3.91
C TYR A 717 58.70 -34.76 3.16
N GLY A 718 58.25 -35.22 2.00
CA GLY A 718 59.00 -36.12 1.13
C GLY A 718 59.76 -35.39 0.02
N ARG A 719 60.22 -36.17 -0.97
CA ARG A 719 60.73 -35.64 -2.25
C ARG A 719 59.61 -34.88 -2.97
N THR A 720 59.92 -33.68 -3.49
CA THR A 720 59.03 -32.94 -4.38
C THR A 720 58.92 -33.68 -5.71
N GLN A 721 57.69 -33.93 -6.18
CA GLN A 721 57.43 -34.68 -7.41
C GLN A 721 57.06 -33.72 -8.53
N ILE A 722 57.86 -33.66 -9.59
CA ILE A 722 57.57 -32.83 -10.77
C ILE A 722 57.98 -33.61 -12.02
N SER A 723 57.09 -33.67 -13.02
CA SER A 723 57.41 -34.31 -14.30
C SER A 723 58.26 -33.39 -15.18
N SER A 724 59.28 -33.94 -15.84
CA SER A 724 60.05 -33.19 -16.86
C SER A 724 59.18 -32.70 -18.03
N LYS A 725 58.05 -33.36 -18.29
CA LYS A 725 57.06 -32.97 -19.32
C LYS A 725 56.06 -31.91 -18.85
N ALA A 726 56.15 -31.45 -17.60
CA ALA A 726 55.25 -30.43 -17.07
C ALA A 726 55.57 -29.02 -17.58
N THR A 727 56.75 -28.81 -18.16
CA THR A 727 57.29 -27.47 -18.47
C THR A 727 57.52 -27.28 -19.98
N SER A 728 57.49 -26.02 -20.43
CA SER A 728 57.69 -25.64 -21.83
C SER A 728 58.96 -24.81 -22.02
N ARG A 729 59.24 -24.39 -23.27
CA ARG A 729 60.36 -23.48 -23.59
C ARG A 729 60.23 -22.08 -22.99
N GLU A 730 59.01 -21.71 -22.60
CA GLU A 730 58.70 -20.41 -21.98
C GLU A 730 58.80 -20.47 -20.46
N THR A 731 58.89 -21.67 -19.88
CA THR A 731 59.02 -21.85 -18.42
C THR A 731 60.40 -21.39 -17.95
N THR A 732 60.48 -20.61 -16.88
CA THR A 732 61.76 -20.32 -16.20
C THR A 732 62.04 -21.36 -15.13
N CYS A 733 63.11 -22.13 -15.25
CA CYS A 733 63.47 -23.22 -14.35
C CYS A 733 64.07 -22.71 -13.02
N PRO A 734 64.16 -23.55 -11.97
CA PRO A 734 64.75 -23.18 -10.69
C PRO A 734 66.15 -22.56 -10.77
N SER A 735 67.00 -23.06 -11.66
CA SER A 735 68.33 -22.49 -11.93
C SER A 735 68.33 -21.11 -12.61
N GLY A 736 67.17 -20.63 -13.05
CA GLY A 736 66.99 -19.33 -13.73
C GLY A 736 67.12 -19.39 -15.26
N VAL A 737 67.36 -20.56 -15.83
CA VAL A 737 67.39 -20.78 -17.29
C VAL A 737 66.00 -21.10 -17.85
N ASN A 738 65.79 -20.86 -19.14
CA ASN A 738 64.54 -21.22 -19.82
C ASN A 738 64.45 -22.73 -20.06
N GLY A 739 63.24 -23.27 -19.94
CA GLY A 739 62.92 -24.69 -20.03
C GLY A 739 62.90 -25.25 -21.46
N PRO A 740 62.40 -26.49 -21.64
CA PRO A 740 61.84 -27.38 -20.63
C PRO A 740 62.85 -27.74 -19.53
N CYS A 741 62.39 -27.85 -18.29
CA CYS A 741 63.25 -28.07 -17.14
C CYS A 741 63.68 -29.53 -17.00
N GLU A 742 64.95 -29.81 -17.28
CA GLU A 742 65.60 -31.11 -17.10
C GLU A 742 65.99 -31.36 -15.64
N GLU A 743 66.19 -32.63 -15.23
CA GLU A 743 66.49 -33.04 -13.85
C GLU A 743 67.66 -32.27 -13.22
N ALA A 744 68.69 -31.91 -14.01
CA ALA A 744 69.83 -31.13 -13.55
C ALA A 744 69.49 -29.66 -13.22
N GLN A 745 68.46 -29.08 -13.86
CA GLN A 745 68.01 -27.71 -13.63
C GLN A 745 67.09 -27.59 -12.41
N TRP A 746 66.62 -28.73 -11.90
CA TRP A 746 65.85 -28.85 -10.66
C TRP A 746 66.74 -28.89 -9.40
N GLN A 747 68.06 -28.66 -9.50
CA GLN A 747 68.98 -28.97 -8.40
C GLN A 747 68.93 -28.02 -7.17
N ARG A 748 69.08 -28.68 -6.02
CA ARG A 748 69.01 -28.26 -4.61
C ARG A 748 69.69 -26.92 -4.28
N VAL A 749 68.97 -26.09 -3.53
CA VAL A 749 69.53 -25.26 -2.44
C VAL A 749 68.76 -25.71 -1.21
N THR A 750 69.43 -26.20 -0.17
CA THR A 750 68.80 -26.77 1.05
C THR A 750 67.55 -26.00 1.46
N GLY A 751 66.41 -26.69 1.53
CA GLY A 751 65.15 -26.09 1.95
C GLY A 751 65.22 -25.53 3.37
N PRO A 752 64.40 -24.52 3.70
CA PRO A 752 64.33 -24.01 5.06
C PRO A 752 63.95 -25.12 6.04
N LYS A 753 64.60 -25.16 7.20
CA LYS A 753 64.23 -26.06 8.32
C LYS A 753 63.06 -25.52 9.14
N GLU A 754 62.78 -24.22 9.00
CA GLU A 754 61.80 -23.50 9.79
C GLU A 754 60.98 -22.58 8.89
N TRP A 755 59.66 -22.57 9.06
CA TRP A 755 58.80 -21.49 8.59
C TRP A 755 58.85 -20.38 9.63
N VAL A 756 59.77 -19.45 9.41
CA VAL A 756 59.89 -18.26 10.26
C VAL A 756 58.85 -17.25 9.83
N TYR A 757 57.85 -17.09 10.69
CA TYR A 757 56.89 -16.01 10.61
C TYR A 757 57.52 -14.74 11.19
N GLN A 758 57.73 -13.71 10.36
CA GLN A 758 57.98 -12.37 10.86
C GLN A 758 56.64 -11.69 11.05
N SER A 759 56.10 -11.67 12.27
CA SER A 759 55.04 -10.71 12.59
C SER A 759 55.61 -9.31 12.36
N ARG A 760 55.06 -8.57 11.39
CA ARG A 760 55.34 -7.13 11.36
C ARG A 760 54.56 -6.49 12.51
N GLY A 761 55.27 -6.26 13.62
CA GLY A 761 55.06 -5.17 14.56
C GLY A 761 53.74 -5.17 15.35
N ALA A 762 53.76 -5.83 16.50
CA ALA A 762 53.34 -5.36 17.83
C ALA A 762 53.23 -6.59 18.74
#